data_AF-A0A418VEI6-F1
#
_entry.id   AF-A0A418VEI6-F1
#
_cell.length_a   1.000
_cell.length_b   1.000
_cell.length_c   1.000
_cell.angle_alpha   90.00
_cell.angle_beta   90.00
_cell.angle_gamma   90.00
#
_symmetry.space_group_name_H-M   'P 1'
#
loop_
_entity.id
_entity.type
_entity.pdbx_description
1 polymer ?
#
loop_
_entity_poly.entity_id
_entity_poly.type
_entity_poly.pdbx_seq_one_letter_code
_entity_poly.pdbx_strand_id
1 'polypeptide(L)'
;MKSTTSGYTLVTAIIAIAFLTLMLMVYGTMTINNMKGTNASRKSGEGYYASEAGLNQRASEIKNIFASLRTPAGISPTNNEPCQTTANQGNGDFACKTTSVNGRSVKTYLSVGTSRPGRIPQGDTFEGLNAIETPYTVVSQADNSQGNPEAITNLIFRVRLVPLFQFAVFFDKDLEFSNTAPLDLSGPVHTNGNLFLDSTLTLRGQVTSGNTIYDGWKSQNYCKTGTQFVVSATSTLSVPCEGDRTTLLSTLNTTAYAGRLKRVAPVQVPTVGDIQPRSDATYWQKADVRIVLKKASTGTAWTPYFVRPDGTVINTPTGLTSCTAAVSYSTGFRDNREGSVWDTTAYNDVTNVFTTVEGPRSRKVLLDLHVKELFKCIQLNNSILGVTEGLANTSDDGLVIYATLDDSPGTGILTNALANNLGAATLNNRSQSNPPVMNNYGVRLTNGDTLRSTNTTHPAIKGITFVTDQAIFIQGDFNSPSTVADGWKPASIIADTANVLSNAWSAQQNCRLGTAYMHPTQNTTAKTNFKSPDTDSNVNSWTFLGSTWRRYTNAAYAYPVPGGGDAKSAAPLFCRLASPTTIRAAILAGTASTGAEGEVYNNSNMVTSGGVHNMMRFHEEWGSNGDHPSGAQEFIYQGSLVSLSTPLHSGGTFYLDKMRFYNPPTRTWSYENKFNSLENLPPLTPRFVTAKQENFSRAFNQ
;
A
#
# COMPACT_ATOMS: atom_id res chain seq x y z
N MET A 1 -26.11 108.43 39.89
CA MET A 1 -25.26 107.26 39.58
C MET A 1 -26.15 106.08 39.21
N LYS A 2 -26.39 105.79 37.93
CA LYS A 2 -27.05 104.56 37.44
C LYS A 2 -27.09 104.64 35.91
N SER A 3 -26.24 103.88 35.20
CA SER A 3 -26.42 103.44 33.79
C SER A 3 -25.09 103.02 33.12
N THR A 4 -24.29 102.13 33.72
CA THR A 4 -23.17 101.47 33.00
C THR A 4 -23.00 99.98 33.29
N THR A 5 -23.80 99.38 34.18
CA THR A 5 -23.68 97.96 34.57
C THR A 5 -24.43 96.97 33.67
N SER A 6 -25.30 97.43 32.77
CA SER A 6 -26.15 96.52 31.96
C SER A 6 -25.47 95.98 30.68
N GLY A 7 -24.41 96.62 30.18
CA GLY A 7 -23.70 96.19 28.96
C GLY A 7 -22.67 95.07 29.21
N TYR A 8 -21.99 95.09 30.36
CA TYR A 8 -20.94 94.11 30.69
C TYR A 8 -21.53 92.72 31.00
N THR A 9 -22.69 92.66 31.64
CA THR A 9 -23.42 91.41 31.95
C THR A 9 -23.95 90.73 30.69
N LEU A 10 -24.34 91.51 29.68
CA LEU A 10 -24.78 90.97 28.39
C LEU A 10 -23.60 90.35 27.63
N VAL A 11 -22.45 91.02 27.60
CA VAL A 11 -21.24 90.52 26.92
C VAL A 11 -20.68 89.27 27.61
N THR A 12 -20.61 89.23 28.95
CA THR A 12 -20.19 88.02 29.68
C THR A 12 -21.19 86.88 29.56
N ALA A 13 -22.50 87.16 29.53
CA ALA A 13 -23.52 86.15 29.25
C ALA A 13 -23.41 85.59 27.82
N ILE A 14 -23.17 86.44 26.81
CA ILE A 14 -22.98 86.00 25.42
C ILE A 14 -21.70 85.15 25.29
N ILE A 15 -20.60 85.56 25.93
CA ILE A 15 -19.35 84.77 25.92
C ILE A 15 -19.54 83.43 26.64
N ALA A 16 -20.25 83.41 27.78
CA ALA A 16 -20.57 82.17 28.49
C ALA A 16 -21.49 81.23 27.67
N ILE A 17 -22.50 81.78 27.00
CA ILE A 17 -23.38 81.02 26.10
C ILE A 17 -22.61 80.52 24.86
N ALA A 18 -21.70 81.33 24.31
CA ALA A 18 -20.82 80.91 23.21
C ALA A 18 -19.87 79.77 23.65
N PHE A 19 -19.33 79.85 24.86
CA PHE A 19 -18.48 78.78 25.42
C PHE A 19 -19.28 77.50 25.69
N LEU A 20 -20.48 77.62 26.26
CA LEU A 20 -21.38 76.49 26.52
C LEU A 20 -21.84 75.81 25.23
N THR A 21 -22.18 76.58 24.19
CA THR A 21 -22.54 76.03 22.87
C THR A 21 -21.36 75.36 22.17
N LEU A 22 -20.15 75.92 22.29
CA LEU A 22 -18.93 75.27 21.81
C LEU A 22 -18.66 73.95 22.52
N MET A 23 -18.78 73.92 23.86
CA MET A 23 -18.65 72.68 24.64
C MET A 23 -19.73 71.65 24.28
N LEU A 24 -20.97 72.08 24.03
CA LEU A 24 -22.05 71.19 23.59
C LEU A 24 -21.75 70.60 22.20
N MET A 25 -21.21 71.39 21.27
CA MET A 25 -20.80 70.92 19.95
C MET A 25 -19.64 69.93 20.02
N VAL A 26 -18.62 70.21 20.86
CA VAL A 26 -17.49 69.29 21.08
C VAL A 26 -17.96 67.99 21.73
N TYR A 27 -18.81 68.06 22.76
CA TYR A 27 -19.37 66.87 23.41
C TYR A 27 -20.29 66.06 22.47
N GLY A 28 -21.11 66.76 21.65
CA GLY A 28 -21.97 66.14 20.66
C GLY A 28 -21.18 65.42 19.56
N THR A 29 -20.15 66.07 19.01
CA THR A 29 -19.25 65.45 18.01
C THR A 29 -18.47 64.28 18.59
N MET A 30 -17.95 64.40 19.82
CA MET A 30 -17.28 63.31 20.52
C MET A 30 -18.22 62.12 20.78
N THR A 31 -19.44 62.37 21.23
CA THR A 31 -20.46 61.33 21.44
C THR A 31 -20.84 60.64 20.13
N ILE A 32 -21.05 61.39 19.04
CA ILE A 32 -21.33 60.83 17.71
C ILE A 32 -20.16 59.99 17.20
N ASN A 33 -18.92 60.47 17.36
CA ASN A 33 -17.73 59.73 16.95
C ASN A 33 -17.55 58.45 17.77
N ASN A 34 -17.81 58.50 19.08
CA ASN A 34 -17.79 57.31 19.94
C ASN A 34 -18.89 56.32 19.55
N MET A 35 -20.12 56.78 19.25
CA MET A 35 -21.20 55.90 18.78
C MET A 35 -20.90 55.29 17.41
N LYS A 36 -20.31 56.06 16.49
CA LYS A 36 -19.85 55.56 15.18
C LYS A 36 -18.75 54.52 15.36
N GLY A 37 -17.77 54.79 16.22
CA GLY A 37 -16.69 53.86 16.56
C GLY A 37 -17.20 52.56 17.18
N THR A 38 -18.09 52.64 18.18
CA THR A 38 -18.70 51.47 18.82
C THR A 38 -19.53 50.65 17.84
N ASN A 39 -20.32 51.28 16.97
CA ASN A 39 -21.09 50.58 15.94
C ASN A 39 -20.20 49.94 14.87
N ALA A 40 -19.13 50.62 14.45
CA ALA A 40 -18.15 50.06 13.52
C ALA A 40 -17.44 48.84 14.13
N SER A 41 -17.02 48.93 15.41
CA SER A 41 -16.44 47.81 16.15
C SER A 41 -17.41 46.63 16.29
N ARG A 42 -18.69 46.89 16.63
CA ARG A 42 -19.72 45.84 16.69
C ARG A 42 -19.92 45.16 15.34
N LYS A 43 -20.09 45.94 14.26
CA LYS A 43 -20.27 45.40 12.90
C LYS A 43 -19.06 44.61 12.43
N SER A 44 -17.84 45.09 12.71
CA SER A 44 -16.62 44.35 12.40
C SER A 44 -16.52 43.04 13.19
N GLY A 45 -16.96 43.02 14.45
CA GLY A 45 -17.07 41.78 15.25
C GLY A 45 -18.04 40.77 14.65
N GLU A 46 -19.23 41.22 14.25
CA GLU A 46 -20.22 40.37 13.59
C GLU A 46 -19.77 39.90 12.19
N GLY A 47 -19.14 40.78 11.41
CA GLY A 47 -18.53 40.44 10.12
C GLY A 47 -17.41 39.41 10.27
N TYR A 48 -16.63 39.51 11.33
CA TYR A 48 -15.60 38.52 11.67
C TYR A 48 -16.21 37.14 11.92
N TYR A 49 -17.24 37.03 12.76
CA TYR A 49 -17.90 35.74 13.00
C TYR A 49 -18.57 35.17 11.74
N ALA A 50 -19.13 36.04 10.88
CA ALA A 50 -19.67 35.62 9.59
C ALA A 50 -18.57 35.07 8.67
N SER A 51 -17.42 35.74 8.61
CA SER A 51 -16.26 35.27 7.83
C SER A 51 -15.65 34.00 8.40
N GLU A 52 -15.59 33.85 9.73
CA GLU A 52 -15.13 32.63 10.39
C GLU A 52 -16.07 31.44 10.10
N ALA A 53 -17.38 31.67 10.07
CA ALA A 53 -18.35 30.66 9.68
C ALA A 53 -18.14 30.18 8.23
N GLY A 54 -17.99 31.10 7.27
CA GLY A 54 -17.70 30.74 5.87
C GLY A 54 -16.38 30.01 5.71
N LEU A 55 -15.34 30.47 6.43
CA LEU A 55 -14.03 29.84 6.44
C LEU A 55 -14.08 28.41 6.97
N ASN A 56 -14.76 28.16 8.09
CA ASN A 56 -14.93 26.82 8.65
C ASN A 56 -15.77 25.91 7.76
N GLN A 57 -16.84 26.45 7.14
CA GLN A 57 -17.64 25.73 6.16
C GLN A 57 -16.77 25.29 4.98
N ARG A 58 -16.00 26.21 4.39
CA ARG A 58 -15.13 25.92 3.25
C ARG A 58 -13.98 24.97 3.62
N ALA A 59 -13.38 25.14 4.79
CA ALA A 59 -12.35 24.22 5.29
C ALA A 59 -12.90 22.79 5.47
N SER A 60 -14.14 22.65 5.94
CA SER A 60 -14.81 21.35 6.05
C SER A 60 -15.06 20.71 4.68
N GLU A 61 -15.53 21.48 3.69
CA GLU A 61 -15.69 20.99 2.31
C GLU A 61 -14.36 20.46 1.75
N ILE A 62 -13.28 21.21 1.92
CA ILE A 62 -11.96 20.80 1.41
C ILE A 62 -11.39 19.60 2.19
N LYS A 63 -11.62 19.53 3.51
CA LYS A 63 -11.26 18.35 4.31
C LYS A 63 -11.94 17.09 3.78
N ASN A 64 -13.20 17.19 3.33
CA ASN A 64 -13.92 16.06 2.73
C ASN A 64 -13.32 15.63 1.38
N ILE A 65 -12.74 16.56 0.60
CA ILE A 65 -12.01 16.21 -0.64
C ILE A 65 -10.81 15.31 -0.30
N PHE A 66 -10.00 15.70 0.69
CA PHE A 66 -8.86 14.86 1.11
C PHE A 66 -9.29 13.55 1.76
N ALA A 67 -10.43 13.54 2.48
CA ALA A 67 -11.01 12.30 2.99
C ALA A 67 -11.41 11.33 1.86
N SER A 68 -11.67 11.84 0.66
CA SER A 68 -11.91 11.04 -0.55
C SER A 68 -10.64 10.68 -1.33
N LEU A 69 -9.45 10.88 -0.75
CA LEU A 69 -8.13 10.65 -1.37
C LEU A 69 -7.86 11.51 -2.62
N ARG A 70 -8.70 12.51 -2.87
CA ARG A 70 -8.53 13.47 -3.95
C ARG A 70 -7.75 14.68 -3.44
N THR A 71 -7.06 15.34 -4.35
CA THR A 71 -6.58 16.70 -4.13
C THR A 71 -7.58 17.67 -4.76
N PRO A 72 -7.77 18.87 -4.20
CA PRO A 72 -8.59 19.91 -4.83
C PRO A 72 -8.14 20.17 -6.26
N ALA A 73 -9.08 20.21 -7.20
CA ALA A 73 -8.83 20.45 -8.61
C ALA A 73 -9.50 21.74 -9.10
N GLY A 74 -8.84 22.44 -10.02
CA GLY A 74 -9.35 23.68 -10.61
C GLY A 74 -8.36 24.84 -10.52
N ILE A 75 -8.86 26.04 -10.79
CA ILE A 75 -8.08 27.28 -10.88
C ILE A 75 -8.63 28.28 -9.86
N SER A 76 -7.74 28.82 -9.03
CA SER A 76 -8.05 29.87 -8.07
C SER A 76 -8.40 31.19 -8.77
N PRO A 77 -9.33 31.99 -8.22
CA PRO A 77 -9.46 33.39 -8.60
C PRO A 77 -8.10 34.11 -8.51
N THR A 78 -7.84 35.03 -9.42
CA THR A 78 -6.65 35.88 -9.34
C THR A 78 -6.76 36.85 -8.17
N ASN A 79 -5.63 37.31 -7.65
CA ASN A 79 -5.57 38.22 -6.49
C ASN A 79 -6.20 39.61 -6.76
N ASN A 80 -6.49 39.96 -8.02
CA ASN A 80 -7.12 41.22 -8.38
C ASN A 80 -8.64 41.08 -8.34
N GLU A 81 -9.29 41.67 -7.33
CA GLU A 81 -10.75 41.63 -7.14
C GLU A 81 -11.33 40.19 -7.14
N PRO A 82 -10.84 39.29 -6.26
CA PRO A 82 -11.30 37.90 -6.21
C PRO A 82 -12.79 37.83 -5.85
N CYS A 83 -13.55 37.05 -6.61
CA CYS A 83 -14.98 36.84 -6.40
C CYS A 83 -15.88 38.08 -6.51
N GLN A 84 -15.36 39.21 -6.99
CA GLN A 84 -16.14 40.46 -7.15
C GLN A 84 -16.76 40.59 -8.55
N THR A 85 -16.16 39.98 -9.57
CA THR A 85 -16.64 40.03 -10.97
C THR A 85 -16.98 38.65 -11.49
N THR A 86 -17.86 38.56 -12.49
CA THR A 86 -18.20 37.28 -13.13
C THR A 86 -17.01 36.65 -13.87
N ALA A 87 -15.99 37.44 -14.23
CA ALA A 87 -14.78 36.96 -14.90
C ALA A 87 -13.74 36.34 -13.93
N ASN A 88 -13.73 36.76 -12.65
CA ASN A 88 -12.75 36.29 -11.66
C ASN A 88 -13.39 35.40 -10.59
N GLN A 89 -14.01 34.30 -11.03
CA GLN A 89 -14.72 33.36 -10.15
C GLN A 89 -13.94 32.07 -9.85
N GLY A 90 -12.81 31.82 -10.55
CA GLY A 90 -12.13 30.53 -10.50
C GLY A 90 -13.00 29.38 -11.03
N ASN A 91 -12.56 28.13 -10.84
CA ASN A 91 -13.36 26.96 -11.20
C ASN A 91 -13.07 25.75 -10.28
N GLY A 92 -13.91 24.71 -10.39
CA GLY A 92 -13.77 23.48 -9.63
C GLY A 92 -13.80 23.72 -8.11
N ASP A 93 -12.93 23.01 -7.38
CA ASP A 93 -12.79 23.10 -5.93
C ASP A 93 -12.21 24.44 -5.47
N PHE A 94 -11.65 25.23 -6.41
CA PHE A 94 -11.07 26.53 -6.15
C PHE A 94 -12.03 27.70 -6.37
N ALA A 95 -13.19 27.43 -6.97
CA ALA A 95 -14.16 28.46 -7.33
C ALA A 95 -14.69 29.24 -6.13
N CYS A 96 -15.04 30.49 -6.38
CA CYS A 96 -15.77 31.34 -5.47
C CYS A 96 -17.10 30.71 -5.06
N LYS A 97 -17.41 30.76 -3.77
CA LYS A 97 -18.72 30.41 -3.22
C LYS A 97 -19.23 31.53 -2.34
N THR A 98 -20.51 31.87 -2.49
CA THR A 98 -21.17 32.89 -1.67
C THR A 98 -22.26 32.25 -0.81
N THR A 99 -22.22 32.52 0.48
CA THR A 99 -23.25 32.11 1.44
C THR A 99 -23.72 33.32 2.24
N SER A 100 -24.93 33.26 2.81
CA SER A 100 -25.43 34.31 3.71
C SER A 100 -25.29 33.85 5.16
N VAL A 101 -24.61 34.65 5.98
CA VAL A 101 -24.48 34.39 7.43
C VAL A 101 -24.89 35.65 8.17
N ASN A 102 -25.99 35.56 8.94
CA ASN A 102 -26.52 36.67 9.74
C ASN A 102 -26.67 37.99 8.95
N GLY A 103 -27.25 37.90 7.74
CA GLY A 103 -27.52 39.05 6.87
C GLY A 103 -26.31 39.60 6.11
N ARG A 104 -25.15 38.92 6.16
CA ARG A 104 -23.92 39.27 5.44
C ARG A 104 -23.65 38.30 4.31
N SER A 105 -23.13 38.82 3.20
CA SER A 105 -22.68 38.01 2.07
C SER A 105 -21.24 37.55 2.34
N VAL A 106 -21.06 36.26 2.58
CA VAL A 106 -19.75 35.65 2.83
C VAL A 106 -19.25 34.99 1.56
N LYS A 107 -18.19 35.54 0.97
CA LYS A 107 -17.53 35.03 -0.23
C LYS A 107 -16.29 34.25 0.19
N THR A 108 -16.17 33.02 -0.29
CA THR A 108 -15.03 32.14 0.00
C THR A 108 -14.39 31.62 -1.28
N TYR A 109 -13.08 31.41 -1.26
CA TYR A 109 -12.35 30.74 -2.33
C TYR A 109 -11.11 30.04 -1.77
N LEU A 110 -10.50 29.18 -2.59
CA LEU A 110 -9.26 28.49 -2.25
C LEU A 110 -8.13 29.05 -3.09
N SER A 111 -6.94 29.18 -2.52
CA SER A 111 -5.69 29.34 -3.27
C SER A 111 -4.70 28.25 -2.87
N VAL A 112 -3.80 27.88 -3.79
CA VAL A 112 -2.79 26.83 -3.59
C VAL A 112 -1.41 27.44 -3.76
N GLY A 113 -0.51 27.15 -2.82
CA GLY A 113 0.89 27.49 -2.93
C GLY A 113 1.70 26.38 -3.60
N THR A 114 2.99 26.62 -3.79
CA THR A 114 3.87 25.66 -4.46
C THR A 114 4.04 24.38 -3.65
N SER A 115 3.81 23.22 -4.26
CA SER A 115 4.16 21.93 -3.70
C SER A 115 5.68 21.77 -3.62
N ARG A 116 6.20 21.37 -2.46
CA ARG A 116 7.65 21.16 -2.27
C ARG A 116 7.92 19.90 -1.44
N PRO A 117 8.98 19.13 -1.76
CA PRO A 117 9.42 18.07 -0.86
C PRO A 117 9.91 18.70 0.45
N GLY A 118 9.59 18.06 1.57
CA GLY A 118 9.98 18.48 2.90
C GLY A 118 10.06 17.29 3.85
N ARG A 119 10.70 17.50 5.00
CA ARG A 119 10.72 16.52 6.09
C ARG A 119 9.74 16.97 7.17
N ILE A 120 8.93 16.04 7.65
CA ILE A 120 7.94 16.32 8.69
C ILE A 120 8.68 16.79 9.96
N PRO A 121 8.37 17.99 10.50
CA PRO A 121 9.04 18.52 11.68
C PRO A 121 8.87 17.65 12.92
N GLN A 122 9.78 17.79 13.87
CA GLN A 122 9.68 17.15 15.18
C GLN A 122 8.38 17.56 15.89
N GLY A 123 7.75 16.61 16.58
CA GLY A 123 6.49 16.81 17.31
C GLY A 123 5.23 16.61 16.48
N ASP A 124 5.34 16.59 15.14
CA ASP A 124 4.21 16.21 14.29
C ASP A 124 4.05 14.68 14.21
N THR A 125 2.84 14.21 13.91
CA THR A 125 2.62 12.81 13.58
C THR A 125 3.46 12.44 12.35
N PHE A 126 4.17 11.31 12.44
CA PHE A 126 5.14 10.86 11.43
C PHE A 126 6.35 11.79 11.26
N GLU A 127 6.77 12.46 12.33
CA GLU A 127 8.01 13.23 12.39
C GLU A 127 9.19 12.51 11.74
N GLY A 128 10.02 13.28 11.03
CA GLY A 128 11.22 12.77 10.38
C GLY A 128 10.97 12.06 9.04
N LEU A 129 9.73 11.74 8.67
CA LEU A 129 9.43 11.22 7.33
C LEU A 129 9.51 12.29 6.27
N ASN A 130 9.83 11.89 5.04
CA ASN A 130 9.73 12.76 3.88
C ASN A 130 8.27 12.84 3.42
N ALA A 131 7.86 14.02 2.96
CA ALA A 131 6.55 14.28 2.40
C ALA A 131 6.64 15.30 1.26
N ILE A 132 5.68 15.27 0.34
CA ILE A 132 5.42 16.42 -0.52
C ILE A 132 4.38 17.29 0.18
N GLU A 133 4.76 18.51 0.50
CA GLU A 133 3.94 19.46 1.22
C GLU A 133 3.33 20.47 0.25
N THR A 134 2.01 20.64 0.32
CA THR A 134 1.29 21.65 -0.45
C THR A 134 0.47 22.51 0.50
N PRO A 135 0.77 23.81 0.63
CA PRO A 135 -0.04 24.72 1.41
C PRO A 135 -1.26 25.16 0.61
N TYR A 136 -2.42 25.13 1.23
CA TYR A 136 -3.65 25.65 0.70
C TYR A 136 -4.19 26.72 1.64
N THR A 137 -4.68 27.82 1.07
CA THR A 137 -5.24 28.93 1.84
C THR A 137 -6.71 29.07 1.49
N VAL A 138 -7.57 28.84 2.49
CA VAL A 138 -8.98 29.25 2.43
C VAL A 138 -9.04 30.73 2.73
N VAL A 139 -9.64 31.49 1.84
CA VAL A 139 -9.95 32.90 2.05
C VAL A 139 -11.45 33.03 2.24
N SER A 140 -11.86 33.81 3.22
CA SER A 140 -13.25 34.18 3.46
C SER A 140 -13.34 35.69 3.65
N GLN A 141 -14.31 36.32 2.98
CA GLN A 141 -14.62 37.74 3.08
C GLN A 141 -16.10 37.90 3.40
N ALA A 142 -16.41 38.61 4.49
CA ALA A 142 -17.78 38.97 4.84
C ALA A 142 -18.08 40.41 4.41
N ASP A 143 -19.03 40.55 3.50
CA ASP A 143 -19.55 41.83 3.02
C ASP A 143 -20.88 42.16 3.71
N ASN A 144 -21.10 43.43 4.03
CA ASN A 144 -22.40 43.89 4.52
C ASN A 144 -23.45 43.99 3.40
N SER A 145 -24.68 44.39 3.76
CA SER A 145 -25.80 44.55 2.81
C SER A 145 -25.55 45.58 1.71
N GLN A 146 -24.53 46.43 1.85
CA GLN A 146 -24.13 47.44 0.86
C GLN A 146 -22.98 46.93 -0.03
N GLY A 147 -22.47 45.72 0.20
CA GLY A 147 -21.35 45.13 -0.54
C GLY A 147 -19.97 45.54 -0.04
N ASN A 148 -19.87 46.25 1.09
CA ASN A 148 -18.58 46.66 1.65
C ASN A 148 -18.00 45.55 2.55
N PRO A 149 -16.69 45.25 2.43
CA PRO A 149 -16.03 44.26 3.29
C PRO A 149 -16.01 44.72 4.76
N GLU A 150 -16.50 43.88 5.67
CA GLU A 150 -16.43 44.09 7.11
C GLU A 150 -15.32 43.27 7.79
N ALA A 151 -14.95 42.12 7.19
CA ALA A 151 -13.85 41.28 7.64
C ALA A 151 -13.31 40.36 6.53
N ILE A 152 -12.00 40.10 6.55
CA ILE A 152 -11.35 39.07 5.73
C ILE A 152 -10.55 38.16 6.67
N THR A 153 -10.79 36.85 6.56
CA THR A 153 -10.11 35.81 7.35
C THR A 153 -9.48 34.78 6.44
N ASN A 154 -8.29 34.31 6.81
CA ASN A 154 -7.54 33.31 6.06
C ASN A 154 -7.16 32.12 6.95
N LEU A 155 -7.29 30.92 6.40
CA LEU A 155 -6.87 29.67 7.02
C LEU A 155 -5.91 28.93 6.10
N ILE A 156 -4.70 28.68 6.59
CA ILE A 156 -3.70 27.91 5.86
C ILE A 156 -3.68 26.49 6.44
N PHE A 157 -3.93 25.52 5.58
CA PHE A 157 -3.70 24.11 5.89
C PHE A 157 -2.63 23.53 4.95
N ARG A 158 -1.70 22.79 5.54
CA ARG A 158 -0.65 22.08 4.82
C ARG A 158 -1.05 20.64 4.64
N VAL A 159 -1.14 20.21 3.40
CA VAL A 159 -1.39 18.81 3.04
C VAL A 159 -0.06 18.17 2.74
N ARG A 160 0.15 16.99 3.31
CA ARG A 160 1.35 16.19 3.16
C ARG A 160 0.99 14.88 2.48
N LEU A 161 1.68 14.61 1.38
CA LEU A 161 1.67 13.30 0.73
C LEU A 161 2.90 12.55 1.21
N VAL A 162 2.70 11.51 2.03
CA VAL A 162 3.77 10.75 2.66
C VAL A 162 3.94 9.41 1.95
N PRO A 163 5.09 9.15 1.29
CA PRO A 163 5.39 7.85 0.68
C PRO A 163 5.29 6.69 1.67
N LEU A 164 4.66 5.60 1.26
CA LEU A 164 4.49 4.40 2.09
C LEU A 164 5.76 3.54 2.14
N PHE A 165 6.57 3.53 1.08
CA PHE A 165 7.78 2.68 1.04
C PHE A 165 8.93 3.15 1.92
N GLN A 166 8.78 4.29 2.62
CA GLN A 166 9.70 4.69 3.68
C GLN A 166 9.36 4.08 5.05
N PHE A 167 8.27 3.30 5.15
CA PHE A 167 7.96 2.48 6.32
C PHE A 167 8.60 1.10 6.17
N ALA A 168 9.11 0.54 7.26
CA ALA A 168 9.50 -0.86 7.30
C ALA A 168 8.28 -1.77 7.08
N VAL A 169 7.19 -1.45 7.79
CA VAL A 169 5.91 -2.15 7.71
C VAL A 169 4.78 -1.14 7.80
N PHE A 170 3.83 -1.19 6.87
CA PHE A 170 2.61 -0.37 6.89
C PHE A 170 1.38 -1.22 6.59
N PHE A 171 0.39 -1.22 7.48
CA PHE A 171 -0.86 -1.97 7.29
C PHE A 171 -2.08 -1.05 7.44
N ASP A 172 -3.04 -1.13 6.50
CA ASP A 172 -4.34 -0.45 6.68
C ASP A 172 -5.26 -1.19 7.68
N LYS A 173 -5.13 -2.51 7.75
CA LYS A 173 -5.85 -3.35 8.70
C LYS A 173 -4.98 -3.65 9.91
N ASP A 174 -5.47 -4.48 10.83
CA ASP A 174 -4.68 -4.97 11.96
C ASP A 174 -3.32 -5.51 11.52
N LEU A 175 -2.28 -5.15 12.28
CA LEU A 175 -0.92 -5.62 12.09
C LEU A 175 -0.55 -6.57 13.21
N GLU A 176 -0.22 -7.80 12.85
CA GLU A 176 0.27 -8.81 13.79
C GLU A 176 1.68 -9.28 13.42
N PHE A 177 2.52 -9.41 14.45
CA PHE A 177 3.84 -10.03 14.37
C PHE A 177 3.83 -11.49 14.89
N SER A 178 2.66 -12.10 14.99
CA SER A 178 2.44 -13.45 15.52
C SER A 178 3.41 -14.48 14.90
N ASN A 179 4.22 -15.15 15.71
CA ASN A 179 5.20 -16.18 15.35
C ASN A 179 6.11 -15.80 14.16
N THR A 180 6.51 -14.53 14.05
CA THR A 180 7.47 -14.11 13.03
C THR A 180 8.85 -14.69 13.32
N ALA A 181 9.67 -14.86 12.28
CA ALA A 181 11.11 -14.98 12.46
C ALA A 181 11.69 -13.70 13.09
N PRO A 182 12.94 -13.72 13.59
CA PRO A 182 13.58 -12.52 14.10
C PRO A 182 13.53 -11.36 13.08
N LEU A 183 12.92 -10.24 13.47
CA LEU A 183 12.84 -9.03 12.65
C LEU A 183 13.67 -7.91 13.28
N ASP A 184 14.53 -7.27 12.49
CA ASP A 184 15.22 -6.03 12.87
C ASP A 184 14.76 -4.89 11.96
N LEU A 185 13.84 -4.06 12.46
CA LEU A 185 13.17 -3.02 11.71
C LEU A 185 13.76 -1.65 12.07
N SER A 186 14.66 -1.15 11.23
CA SER A 186 15.25 0.19 11.36
C SER A 186 14.32 1.31 10.89
N GLY A 187 13.31 1.00 10.08
CA GLY A 187 12.32 1.96 9.58
C GLY A 187 11.06 2.05 10.45
N PRO A 188 10.20 3.06 10.23
CA PRO A 188 8.94 3.19 10.95
C PRO A 188 7.95 2.05 10.67
N VAL A 189 7.11 1.75 11.66
CA VAL A 189 6.04 0.76 11.57
C VAL A 189 4.70 1.44 11.84
N HIS A 190 3.70 1.14 11.02
CA HIS A 190 2.37 1.71 11.18
C HIS A 190 1.27 0.69 10.90
N THR A 191 0.18 0.79 11.67
CA THR A 191 -1.11 0.20 11.30
C THR A 191 -2.25 1.19 11.52
N ASN A 192 -3.23 1.24 10.63
CA ASN A 192 -4.50 1.93 10.85
C ASN A 192 -5.45 1.15 11.78
N GLY A 193 -5.25 -0.17 11.90
CA GLY A 193 -6.01 -1.07 12.77
C GLY A 193 -5.35 -1.24 14.14
N ASN A 194 -5.58 -2.41 14.76
CA ASN A 194 -4.93 -2.82 15.99
C ASN A 194 -3.52 -3.35 15.72
N LEU A 195 -2.60 -3.10 16.66
CA LEU A 195 -1.23 -3.60 16.61
C LEU A 195 -1.03 -4.71 17.64
N PHE A 196 -0.56 -5.87 17.18
CA PHE A 196 -0.21 -7.01 18.02
C PHE A 196 1.30 -7.24 17.94
N LEU A 197 2.00 -6.79 18.99
CA LEU A 197 3.43 -6.99 19.14
C LEU A 197 3.68 -8.40 19.67
N ASP A 198 4.54 -9.15 18.99
CA ASP A 198 4.87 -10.52 19.40
C ASP A 198 6.39 -10.70 19.41
N SER A 199 6.86 -11.35 20.47
CA SER A 199 8.16 -11.97 20.66
C SER A 199 9.31 -11.40 19.84
N THR A 200 9.85 -12.06 18.82
CA THR A 200 11.22 -11.79 18.37
C THR A 200 11.31 -10.63 17.38
N LEU A 201 11.21 -9.41 17.91
CA LEU A 201 11.07 -8.19 17.13
C LEU A 201 11.93 -7.07 17.74
N THR A 202 12.87 -6.53 16.97
CA THR A 202 13.66 -5.34 17.31
C THR A 202 13.16 -4.15 16.49
N LEU A 203 12.65 -3.13 17.17
CA LEU A 203 12.07 -1.92 16.60
C LEU A 203 13.01 -0.74 16.85
N ARG A 204 13.57 -0.17 15.79
CA ARG A 204 14.46 1.01 15.88
C ARG A 204 13.84 2.28 15.29
N GLY A 205 12.69 2.17 14.63
CA GLY A 205 11.90 3.30 14.15
C GLY A 205 10.77 3.70 15.10
N GLN A 206 10.01 4.71 14.68
CA GLN A 206 8.72 5.04 15.30
C GLN A 206 7.69 3.95 14.97
N VAL A 207 6.87 3.57 15.95
CA VAL A 207 5.83 2.55 15.83
C VAL A 207 4.50 3.20 16.18
N THR A 208 3.55 3.12 15.27
CA THR A 208 2.27 3.82 15.40
C THR A 208 1.09 2.90 15.10
N SER A 209 -0.02 3.11 15.82
CA SER A 209 -1.27 2.37 15.64
C SER A 209 -2.45 3.33 15.59
N GLY A 210 -3.39 3.09 14.67
CA GLY A 210 -4.67 3.77 14.59
C GLY A 210 -5.64 3.35 15.70
N ASN A 211 -5.45 2.14 16.24
CA ASN A 211 -6.30 1.55 17.25
C ASN A 211 -5.47 0.95 18.41
N THR A 212 -6.03 -0.01 19.16
CA THR A 212 -5.42 -0.62 20.35
C THR A 212 -4.10 -1.31 20.05
N ILE A 213 -3.16 -1.20 20.98
CA ILE A 213 -1.84 -1.84 20.90
C ILE A 213 -1.76 -2.90 22.00
N TYR A 214 -1.48 -4.13 21.59
CA TYR A 214 -1.36 -5.31 22.44
C TYR A 214 0.09 -5.82 22.47
N ASP A 215 0.47 -6.45 23.58
CA ASP A 215 1.78 -7.09 23.81
C ASP A 215 1.85 -8.58 23.41
N GLY A 216 0.81 -9.09 22.75
CA GLY A 216 0.66 -10.50 22.50
C GLY A 216 -0.19 -10.81 21.29
N TRP A 217 -0.51 -12.10 21.12
CA TRP A 217 -1.05 -12.67 19.89
C TRP A 217 -2.47 -12.19 19.62
N LYS A 218 -2.82 -11.98 18.35
CA LYS A 218 -4.23 -11.73 17.97
C LYS A 218 -5.12 -12.96 18.16
N SER A 219 -4.56 -14.15 17.93
CA SER A 219 -5.32 -15.41 17.86
C SER A 219 -5.70 -16.02 19.21
N GLN A 220 -4.99 -15.66 20.29
CA GLN A 220 -5.13 -16.27 21.61
C GLN A 220 -4.82 -15.24 22.69
N ASN A 221 -5.34 -15.43 23.90
CA ASN A 221 -4.95 -14.63 25.06
C ASN A 221 -3.57 -15.08 25.58
N TYR A 222 -2.54 -14.73 24.83
CA TYR A 222 -1.17 -15.15 25.12
C TYR A 222 -0.18 -14.09 24.62
N CYS A 223 0.82 -13.77 25.45
CA CYS A 223 1.97 -12.97 25.04
C CYS A 223 3.24 -13.81 25.07
N LYS A 224 4.27 -13.35 24.36
CA LYS A 224 5.59 -13.97 24.39
C LYS A 224 6.67 -12.91 24.43
N THR A 225 7.66 -13.09 25.31
CA THR A 225 8.79 -12.16 25.46
C THR A 225 9.68 -12.11 24.21
N GLY A 226 10.33 -10.96 24.01
CA GLY A 226 11.35 -10.76 22.98
C GLY A 226 11.25 -9.42 22.26
N THR A 227 10.12 -8.72 22.34
CA THR A 227 9.94 -7.49 21.55
C THR A 227 10.68 -6.38 22.25
N GLN A 228 11.51 -5.65 21.50
CA GLN A 228 12.39 -4.62 22.04
C GLN A 228 12.34 -3.37 21.19
N PHE A 229 12.21 -2.22 21.86
CA PHE A 229 12.41 -0.91 21.29
C PHE A 229 13.84 -0.48 21.57
N VAL A 230 14.66 -0.37 20.54
CA VAL A 230 15.94 0.34 20.66
C VAL A 230 15.59 1.79 20.93
N VAL A 231 16.15 2.45 21.95
CA VAL A 231 15.89 3.87 22.25
C VAL A 231 17.10 4.77 22.04
N SER A 232 18.31 4.22 22.18
CA SER A 232 19.58 4.85 21.82
C SER A 232 20.56 3.78 21.30
N ALA A 233 21.80 4.18 20.97
CA ALA A 233 22.84 3.23 20.57
C ALA A 233 23.18 2.19 21.65
N THR A 234 22.88 2.48 22.92
CA THR A 234 23.27 1.66 24.08
C THR A 234 22.08 1.25 24.96
N SER A 235 20.86 1.62 24.58
CA SER A 235 19.67 1.39 25.40
C SER A 235 18.53 0.79 24.60
N THR A 236 17.93 -0.25 25.15
CA THR A 236 16.76 -0.97 24.63
C THR A 236 15.72 -1.10 25.74
N LEU A 237 14.44 -0.98 25.38
CA LEU A 237 13.30 -1.17 26.28
C LEU A 237 12.47 -2.34 25.78
N SER A 238 12.32 -3.37 26.62
CA SER A 238 11.55 -4.57 26.28
C SER A 238 10.06 -4.38 26.52
N VAL A 239 9.25 -4.99 25.67
CA VAL A 239 7.82 -5.18 25.91
C VAL A 239 7.64 -6.25 27.00
N PRO A 240 6.96 -5.94 28.11
CA PRO A 240 6.72 -6.92 29.16
C PRO A 240 5.74 -7.99 28.68
N CYS A 241 5.82 -9.18 29.28
CA CYS A 241 4.86 -10.24 29.06
C CYS A 241 4.82 -11.16 30.29
N GLU A 242 3.63 -11.35 30.85
CA GLU A 242 3.39 -12.12 32.08
C GLU A 242 2.45 -13.34 31.85
N GLY A 243 2.40 -13.82 30.60
CA GLY A 243 1.62 -14.99 30.18
C GLY A 243 0.37 -14.59 29.38
N ASP A 244 -0.54 -13.85 30.01
CA ASP A 244 -1.73 -13.32 29.34
C ASP A 244 -1.43 -12.03 28.57
N ARG A 245 -2.09 -11.85 27.43
CA ARG A 245 -1.95 -10.64 26.62
C ARG A 245 -2.69 -9.48 27.29
N THR A 246 -2.06 -8.31 27.28
CA THR A 246 -2.60 -7.06 27.80
C THR A 246 -2.57 -5.94 26.75
N THR A 247 -3.23 -4.82 27.06
CA THR A 247 -3.11 -3.59 26.27
C THR A 247 -1.94 -2.76 26.82
N LEU A 248 -0.93 -2.48 25.99
CA LEU A 248 0.26 -1.73 26.41
C LEU A 248 0.00 -0.24 26.67
N LEU A 249 -1.07 0.29 26.08
CA LEU A 249 -1.35 1.73 26.06
C LEU A 249 -2.83 2.01 26.34
N SER A 250 -3.25 1.72 27.57
CA SER A 250 -4.61 2.03 28.03
C SER A 250 -4.88 3.56 28.08
N THR A 251 -3.84 4.39 28.13
CA THR A 251 -3.93 5.86 28.16
C THR A 251 -2.84 6.52 27.30
N LEU A 252 -3.21 7.61 26.62
CA LEU A 252 -2.42 8.38 25.64
C LEU A 252 -1.13 8.98 26.25
N ASN A 253 -0.07 8.20 26.44
CA ASN A 253 1.19 8.74 26.97
C ASN A 253 2.29 8.76 25.89
N THR A 254 2.69 9.96 25.48
CA THR A 254 3.72 10.25 24.47
C THR A 254 5.14 9.86 24.89
N THR A 255 5.30 9.33 26.10
CA THR A 255 6.58 8.95 26.71
C THR A 255 6.88 7.45 26.63
N ALA A 256 5.89 6.62 26.25
CA ALA A 256 6.06 5.18 26.17
C ALA A 256 7.20 4.80 25.20
N TYR A 257 8.10 3.95 25.69
CA TYR A 257 9.30 3.54 24.96
C TYR A 257 10.11 4.72 24.42
N ALA A 258 10.32 5.76 25.25
CA ALA A 258 10.97 7.02 24.88
C ALA A 258 10.26 7.75 23.72
N GLY A 259 8.93 7.64 23.67
CA GLY A 259 8.09 8.23 22.62
C GLY A 259 8.16 7.51 21.29
N ARG A 260 8.71 6.29 21.21
CA ARG A 260 8.75 5.52 19.97
C ARG A 260 7.43 4.81 19.66
N LEU A 261 6.64 4.48 20.68
CA LEU A 261 5.35 3.82 20.51
C LEU A 261 4.22 4.83 20.75
N LYS A 262 3.38 5.07 19.73
CA LYS A 262 2.30 6.07 19.82
C LYS A 262 0.99 5.52 19.22
N ARG A 263 -0.15 5.90 19.80
CA ARG A 263 -1.45 5.81 19.13
C ARG A 263 -1.69 7.11 18.35
N VAL A 264 -2.12 6.99 17.10
CA VAL A 264 -2.36 8.12 16.18
C VAL A 264 -3.74 7.97 15.54
N ALA A 265 -4.25 9.01 14.90
CA ALA A 265 -5.46 8.86 14.09
C ALA A 265 -5.15 8.01 12.84
N PRO A 266 -6.05 7.10 12.41
CA PRO A 266 -5.90 6.39 11.15
C PRO A 266 -5.74 7.36 9.97
N VAL A 267 -4.83 7.04 9.06
CA VAL A 267 -4.55 7.83 7.85
C VAL A 267 -5.32 7.29 6.66
N GLN A 268 -5.64 8.16 5.71
CA GLN A 268 -6.33 7.75 4.48
C GLN A 268 -5.30 7.22 3.47
N VAL A 269 -5.49 5.98 3.01
CA VAL A 269 -4.56 5.27 2.10
C VAL A 269 -5.17 4.97 0.74
N PRO A 270 -4.37 4.79 -0.33
CA PRO A 270 -4.86 4.38 -1.65
C PRO A 270 -5.68 3.09 -1.59
N THR A 271 -6.60 2.91 -2.53
CA THR A 271 -7.49 1.75 -2.54
C THR A 271 -6.97 0.66 -3.48
N VAL A 272 -7.44 -0.57 -3.30
CA VAL A 272 -7.17 -1.68 -4.25
C VAL A 272 -7.69 -1.36 -5.65
N GLY A 273 -8.66 -0.46 -5.78
CA GLY A 273 -9.17 -0.02 -7.07
C GLY A 273 -8.11 0.66 -7.95
N ASP A 274 -7.01 1.18 -7.36
CA ASP A 274 -5.92 1.82 -8.08
C ASP A 274 -5.01 0.82 -8.81
N ILE A 275 -4.97 -0.44 -8.36
CA ILE A 275 -4.16 -1.50 -8.99
C ILE A 275 -4.92 -2.28 -10.04
N GLN A 276 -6.24 -2.07 -10.19
CA GLN A 276 -7.07 -2.77 -11.18
C GLN A 276 -6.85 -2.20 -12.60
N PRO A 277 -7.02 -3.00 -13.67
CA PRO A 277 -6.78 -2.55 -15.05
C PRO A 277 -7.96 -1.74 -15.60
N ARG A 278 -8.24 -0.57 -14.98
CA ARG A 278 -9.38 0.31 -15.31
C ARG A 278 -8.90 1.64 -15.89
N SER A 279 -9.76 2.30 -16.65
CA SER A 279 -9.43 3.56 -17.32
C SER A 279 -9.17 4.73 -16.36
N ASP A 280 -9.64 4.64 -15.12
CA ASP A 280 -9.49 5.62 -14.04
C ASP A 280 -8.46 5.20 -12.99
N ALA A 281 -7.89 4.00 -13.10
CA ALA A 281 -6.93 3.48 -12.12
C ALA A 281 -5.51 3.99 -12.37
N THR A 282 -4.87 4.50 -11.33
CA THR A 282 -3.58 5.20 -11.41
C THR A 282 -2.48 4.35 -12.05
N TYR A 283 -2.28 3.11 -11.59
CA TYR A 283 -1.17 2.29 -12.08
C TYR A 283 -1.39 1.82 -13.52
N TRP A 284 -2.64 1.56 -13.92
CA TRP A 284 -2.94 1.25 -15.31
C TRP A 284 -2.70 2.45 -16.22
N GLN A 285 -3.16 3.64 -15.84
CA GLN A 285 -3.03 4.85 -16.66
C GLN A 285 -1.58 5.33 -16.78
N LYS A 286 -0.79 5.21 -15.71
CA LYS A 286 0.59 5.71 -15.68
C LYS A 286 1.65 4.67 -16.04
N ALA A 287 1.27 3.42 -16.32
CA ALA A 287 2.23 2.43 -16.77
C ALA A 287 2.90 2.85 -18.10
N ASP A 288 4.22 2.68 -18.17
CA ASP A 288 5.00 2.87 -19.39
C ASP A 288 4.78 1.69 -20.34
N VAL A 289 4.75 0.47 -19.78
CA VAL A 289 4.55 -0.77 -20.53
C VAL A 289 3.38 -1.54 -19.93
N ARG A 290 2.44 -1.98 -20.78
CA ARG A 290 1.30 -2.82 -20.38
C ARG A 290 1.35 -4.14 -21.13
N ILE A 291 1.30 -5.24 -20.39
CA ILE A 291 1.35 -6.60 -20.92
C ILE A 291 0.09 -7.33 -20.46
N VAL A 292 -0.73 -7.77 -21.40
CA VAL A 292 -1.97 -8.50 -21.12
C VAL A 292 -1.90 -9.89 -21.71
N LEU A 293 -2.09 -10.92 -20.88
CA LEU A 293 -2.26 -12.28 -21.34
C LEU A 293 -3.75 -12.53 -21.63
N LYS A 294 -4.12 -12.52 -22.91
CA LYS A 294 -5.50 -12.68 -23.37
C LYS A 294 -5.82 -14.15 -23.65
N LYS A 295 -6.91 -14.66 -23.09
CA LYS A 295 -7.46 -15.96 -23.44
C LYS A 295 -8.12 -15.91 -24.82
N ALA A 296 -7.88 -16.92 -25.65
CA ALA A 296 -8.56 -17.04 -26.93
C ALA A 296 -10.09 -17.19 -26.73
N SER A 297 -10.87 -16.63 -27.65
CA SER A 297 -12.35 -16.70 -27.61
C SER A 297 -12.87 -18.14 -27.72
N THR A 298 -12.08 -19.05 -28.28
CA THR A 298 -12.36 -20.49 -28.40
C THR A 298 -11.15 -21.30 -27.95
N GLY A 299 -11.38 -22.38 -27.21
CA GLY A 299 -10.32 -23.28 -26.73
C GLY A 299 -9.65 -22.80 -25.45
N THR A 300 -8.40 -23.24 -25.25
CA THR A 300 -7.62 -23.02 -24.02
C THR A 300 -6.34 -22.23 -24.24
N ALA A 301 -6.13 -21.73 -25.47
CA ALA A 301 -4.94 -20.97 -25.82
C ALA A 301 -4.92 -19.58 -25.17
N TRP A 302 -3.72 -19.11 -24.86
CA TRP A 302 -3.47 -17.77 -24.34
C TRP A 302 -2.44 -17.07 -25.21
N THR A 303 -2.53 -15.75 -25.33
CA THR A 303 -1.57 -14.96 -26.11
C THR A 303 -1.25 -13.67 -25.38
N PRO A 304 0.03 -13.38 -25.10
CA PRO A 304 0.44 -12.11 -24.53
C PRO A 304 0.43 -10.99 -25.59
N TYR A 305 -0.01 -9.81 -25.18
CA TYR A 305 -0.04 -8.60 -26.00
C TYR A 305 0.57 -7.43 -25.25
N PHE A 306 1.35 -6.61 -25.95
CA PHE A 306 1.62 -5.23 -25.54
C PHE A 306 0.44 -4.36 -25.95
N VAL A 307 -0.06 -3.51 -25.04
CA VAL A 307 -1.26 -2.71 -25.28
C VAL A 307 -1.08 -1.25 -24.87
N ARG A 308 -1.89 -0.38 -25.49
CA ARG A 308 -2.07 1.02 -25.12
C ARG A 308 -2.97 1.14 -23.87
N PRO A 309 -3.04 2.32 -23.22
CA PRO A 309 -3.92 2.54 -22.06
C PRO A 309 -5.41 2.29 -22.34
N ASP A 310 -5.83 2.39 -23.60
CA ASP A 310 -7.21 2.14 -24.06
C ASP A 310 -7.47 0.67 -24.46
N GLY A 311 -6.50 -0.22 -24.24
CA GLY A 311 -6.60 -1.64 -24.58
C GLY A 311 -6.28 -1.96 -26.04
N THR A 312 -5.98 -0.96 -26.87
CA THR A 312 -5.58 -1.18 -28.26
C THR A 312 -4.26 -1.95 -28.31
N VAL A 313 -4.23 -3.03 -29.10
CA VAL A 313 -3.02 -3.84 -29.30
C VAL A 313 -1.93 -3.00 -29.97
N ILE A 314 -0.74 -3.00 -29.38
CA ILE A 314 0.48 -2.49 -29.99
C ILE A 314 1.10 -3.60 -30.83
N ASN A 315 1.45 -4.73 -30.20
CA ASN A 315 2.02 -5.90 -30.87
C ASN A 315 1.99 -7.13 -29.95
N THR A 316 2.27 -8.31 -30.49
CA THR A 316 2.61 -9.51 -29.70
C THR A 316 4.12 -9.58 -29.47
N PRO A 317 4.59 -10.29 -28.43
CA PRO A 317 6.02 -10.58 -28.24
C PRO A 317 6.66 -11.36 -29.40
N THR A 318 5.90 -12.08 -30.21
CA THR A 318 6.41 -12.76 -31.42
C THR A 318 6.49 -11.81 -32.63
N GLY A 319 5.62 -10.79 -32.69
CA GLY A 319 5.70 -9.72 -33.70
C GLY A 319 6.82 -8.71 -33.44
N LEU A 320 7.38 -8.70 -32.22
CA LEU A 320 8.61 -7.99 -31.86
C LEU A 320 9.67 -9.02 -31.47
N THR A 321 10.45 -9.54 -32.42
CA THR A 321 11.33 -10.72 -32.21
C THR A 321 12.28 -10.61 -31.02
N SER A 322 12.76 -9.41 -30.68
CA SER A 322 13.58 -9.16 -29.48
C SER A 322 12.84 -9.34 -28.14
N CYS A 323 11.52 -9.47 -28.18
CA CYS A 323 10.64 -9.62 -27.01
C CYS A 323 10.16 -11.06 -26.81
N THR A 324 10.42 -11.98 -27.74
CA THR A 324 9.95 -13.37 -27.64
C THR A 324 10.52 -14.11 -26.44
N ALA A 325 11.76 -13.79 -26.03
CA ALA A 325 12.37 -14.32 -24.80
C ALA A 325 11.96 -13.56 -23.53
N ALA A 326 11.35 -12.38 -23.67
CA ALA A 326 11.01 -11.50 -22.56
C ALA A 326 9.65 -11.85 -21.92
N VAL A 327 8.69 -12.29 -22.73
CA VAL A 327 7.30 -12.48 -22.33
C VAL A 327 6.78 -13.81 -22.88
N SER A 328 6.35 -14.68 -21.98
CA SER A 328 5.74 -15.98 -22.29
C SER A 328 4.59 -16.28 -21.31
N TYR A 329 4.08 -17.50 -21.32
CA TYR A 329 3.11 -17.92 -20.32
C TYR A 329 3.25 -19.41 -19.99
N SER A 330 2.78 -19.79 -18.81
CA SER A 330 2.67 -21.19 -18.38
C SER A 330 1.30 -21.50 -17.80
N THR A 331 0.91 -22.78 -17.82
CA THR A 331 -0.39 -23.25 -17.27
C THR A 331 -0.23 -24.41 -16.31
N GLY A 332 1.02 -24.81 -16.02
CA GLY A 332 1.33 -26.02 -15.27
C GLY A 332 1.48 -25.81 -13.77
N PHE A 333 1.67 -24.56 -13.33
CA PHE A 333 1.99 -24.23 -11.94
C PHE A 333 0.80 -24.51 -11.02
N ARG A 334 1.03 -25.25 -9.94
CA ARG A 334 0.07 -25.52 -8.88
C ARG A 334 0.46 -24.71 -7.65
N ASP A 335 -0.31 -23.66 -7.39
CA ASP A 335 -0.27 -22.99 -6.10
C ASP A 335 -0.93 -23.93 -5.08
N ASN A 336 -0.16 -24.58 -4.20
CA ASN A 336 -0.73 -25.56 -3.29
C ASN A 336 -1.72 -24.96 -2.29
N ARG A 337 -1.55 -23.67 -1.97
CA ARG A 337 -2.40 -22.92 -1.05
C ARG A 337 -3.74 -22.57 -1.72
N GLU A 338 -3.70 -22.05 -2.93
CA GLU A 338 -4.90 -21.59 -3.64
C GLU A 338 -5.61 -22.73 -4.39
N GLY A 339 -4.85 -23.70 -4.90
CA GLY A 339 -5.38 -24.82 -5.67
C GLY A 339 -6.26 -25.76 -4.85
N SER A 340 -6.02 -25.86 -3.54
CA SER A 340 -6.83 -26.68 -2.62
C SER A 340 -8.29 -26.23 -2.55
N VAL A 341 -8.58 -24.96 -2.83
CA VAL A 341 -9.95 -24.41 -2.88
C VAL A 341 -10.73 -24.99 -4.07
N TRP A 342 -10.03 -25.43 -5.11
CA TRP A 342 -10.62 -25.96 -6.35
C TRP A 342 -10.59 -27.48 -6.41
N ASP A 343 -9.87 -28.13 -5.51
CA ASP A 343 -9.79 -29.58 -5.44
C ASP A 343 -11.09 -30.18 -4.90
N THR A 344 -11.41 -31.39 -5.34
CA THR A 344 -12.47 -32.20 -4.75
C THR A 344 -11.91 -33.47 -4.11
N THR A 345 -12.62 -33.97 -3.11
CA THR A 345 -12.29 -35.24 -2.47
C THR A 345 -13.10 -36.35 -3.12
N ALA A 346 -12.43 -37.34 -3.72
CA ALA A 346 -13.06 -38.53 -4.28
C ALA A 346 -12.72 -39.75 -3.40
N TYR A 347 -13.75 -40.46 -2.95
CA TYR A 347 -13.60 -41.71 -2.23
C TYR A 347 -13.65 -42.88 -3.22
N ASN A 348 -12.68 -43.78 -3.15
CA ASN A 348 -12.66 -45.01 -3.93
C ASN A 348 -13.08 -46.17 -3.03
N ASP A 349 -14.28 -46.71 -3.26
CA ASP A 349 -14.89 -47.80 -2.50
C ASP A 349 -14.09 -49.11 -2.58
N VAL A 350 -13.35 -49.34 -3.68
CA VAL A 350 -12.59 -50.57 -3.91
C VAL A 350 -11.27 -50.56 -3.14
N THR A 351 -10.60 -49.41 -3.08
CA THR A 351 -9.33 -49.27 -2.36
C THR A 351 -9.51 -48.74 -0.94
N ASN A 352 -10.70 -48.23 -0.59
CA ASN A 352 -11.00 -47.50 0.65
C ASN A 352 -10.02 -46.32 0.86
N VAL A 353 -9.76 -45.56 -0.22
CA VAL A 353 -8.79 -44.45 -0.24
C VAL A 353 -9.51 -43.18 -0.68
N PHE A 354 -9.33 -42.11 0.09
CA PHE A 354 -9.64 -40.76 -0.36
C PHE A 354 -8.51 -40.24 -1.26
N THR A 355 -8.86 -39.83 -2.46
CA THR A 355 -7.96 -39.18 -3.42
C THR A 355 -8.38 -37.74 -3.61
N THR A 356 -7.42 -36.83 -3.61
CA THR A 356 -7.67 -35.45 -4.01
C THR A 356 -7.67 -35.40 -5.53
N VAL A 357 -8.76 -34.94 -6.13
CA VAL A 357 -8.90 -34.72 -7.57
C VAL A 357 -8.71 -33.24 -7.83
N GLU A 358 -7.72 -32.89 -8.66
CA GLU A 358 -7.50 -31.51 -9.06
C GLU A 358 -8.69 -31.00 -9.87
N GLY A 359 -9.27 -29.87 -9.45
CA GLY A 359 -10.32 -29.21 -10.22
C GLY A 359 -9.74 -28.44 -11.42
N PRO A 360 -10.60 -27.97 -12.34
CA PRO A 360 -10.17 -27.26 -13.55
C PRO A 360 -9.35 -25.97 -13.31
N ARG A 361 -9.34 -25.45 -12.09
CA ARG A 361 -8.63 -24.22 -11.68
C ARG A 361 -7.60 -24.45 -10.56
N SER A 362 -7.29 -25.70 -10.22
CA SER A 362 -6.26 -26.00 -9.24
C SER A 362 -4.85 -25.58 -9.69
N ARG A 363 -4.67 -25.35 -11.00
CA ARG A 363 -3.42 -24.87 -11.60
C ARG A 363 -3.56 -23.44 -12.11
N LYS A 364 -2.52 -22.64 -11.92
CA LYS A 364 -2.45 -21.24 -12.33
C LYS A 364 -2.10 -21.12 -13.82
N VAL A 365 -2.70 -20.14 -14.47
CA VAL A 365 -2.18 -19.55 -15.70
C VAL A 365 -1.29 -18.38 -15.30
N LEU A 366 -0.02 -18.46 -15.65
CA LEU A 366 0.99 -17.45 -15.33
C LEU A 366 1.42 -16.70 -16.58
N LEU A 367 1.38 -15.37 -16.53
CA LEU A 367 2.13 -14.51 -17.45
C LEU A 367 3.58 -14.45 -16.97
N ASP A 368 4.50 -14.99 -17.75
CA ASP A 368 5.91 -15.11 -17.39
C ASP A 368 6.71 -13.95 -17.99
N LEU A 369 7.39 -13.20 -17.12
CA LEU A 369 8.23 -12.07 -17.47
C LEU A 369 9.69 -12.35 -17.12
N HIS A 370 10.55 -12.42 -18.13
CA HIS A 370 11.98 -12.54 -17.95
C HIS A 370 12.61 -11.14 -17.87
N VAL A 371 12.90 -10.66 -16.65
CA VAL A 371 13.17 -9.24 -16.35
C VAL A 371 14.28 -8.64 -17.23
N LYS A 372 15.43 -9.30 -17.36
CA LYS A 372 16.57 -8.76 -18.15
C LYS A 372 16.32 -8.71 -19.66
N GLU A 373 15.62 -9.71 -20.20
CA GLU A 373 15.21 -9.75 -21.61
C GLU A 373 14.07 -8.76 -21.87
N LEU A 374 13.19 -8.53 -20.90
CA LEU A 374 12.18 -7.48 -20.97
C LEU A 374 12.81 -6.10 -21.08
N PHE A 375 13.87 -5.82 -20.33
CA PHE A 375 14.59 -4.56 -20.49
C PHE A 375 15.27 -4.41 -21.85
N LYS A 376 15.83 -5.50 -22.39
CA LYS A 376 16.36 -5.50 -23.75
C LYS A 376 15.25 -5.24 -24.79
N CYS A 377 14.10 -5.91 -24.66
CA CYS A 377 12.92 -5.71 -25.48
C CYS A 377 12.46 -4.24 -25.44
N ILE A 378 12.33 -3.65 -24.24
CA ILE A 378 11.92 -2.25 -24.06
C ILE A 378 12.91 -1.31 -24.73
N GLN A 379 14.21 -1.49 -24.50
CA GLN A 379 15.22 -0.61 -25.09
C GLN A 379 15.22 -0.64 -26.62
N LEU A 380 15.07 -1.84 -27.21
CA LEU A 380 15.11 -2.02 -28.66
C LEU A 380 13.82 -1.59 -29.36
N ASN A 381 12.69 -1.56 -28.65
CA ASN A 381 11.37 -1.23 -29.20
C ASN A 381 10.74 0.00 -28.54
N ASN A 382 11.57 0.87 -27.96
CA ASN A 382 11.17 2.00 -27.14
C ASN A 382 10.10 2.89 -27.82
N SER A 383 10.27 3.17 -29.12
CA SER A 383 9.36 3.99 -29.91
C SER A 383 8.05 3.28 -30.22
N ILE A 384 8.08 1.97 -30.46
CA ILE A 384 6.89 1.15 -30.75
C ILE A 384 6.04 1.00 -29.48
N LEU A 385 6.70 0.74 -28.34
CA LEU A 385 6.04 0.58 -27.04
C LEU A 385 5.58 1.90 -26.42
N GLY A 386 5.99 3.04 -26.98
CA GLY A 386 5.62 4.37 -26.47
C GLY A 386 6.46 4.85 -25.29
N VAL A 387 7.58 4.18 -25.00
CA VAL A 387 8.53 4.54 -23.92
C VAL A 387 9.76 5.15 -24.56
N THR A 388 9.66 6.37 -25.09
CA THR A 388 10.68 6.96 -25.99
C THR A 388 12.11 6.98 -25.42
N GLU A 389 12.27 7.23 -24.12
CA GLU A 389 13.56 7.21 -23.42
C GLU A 389 14.10 5.79 -23.15
N GLY A 390 13.33 4.74 -23.48
CA GLY A 390 13.69 3.36 -23.24
C GLY A 390 13.96 3.10 -21.75
N LEU A 391 15.10 2.51 -21.43
CA LEU A 391 15.50 2.25 -20.04
C LEU A 391 15.93 3.50 -19.28
N ALA A 392 16.27 4.59 -19.96
CA ALA A 392 16.64 5.85 -19.32
C ALA A 392 15.42 6.65 -18.84
N ASN A 393 14.20 6.11 -19.01
CA ASN A 393 12.96 6.78 -18.64
C ASN A 393 12.98 7.28 -17.18
N THR A 394 12.67 8.56 -17.02
CA THR A 394 12.57 9.24 -15.72
C THR A 394 11.16 9.66 -15.33
N SER A 395 10.14 9.35 -16.14
CA SER A 395 8.73 9.60 -15.80
C SER A 395 8.37 8.93 -14.47
N ASP A 396 7.68 9.65 -13.59
CA ASP A 396 7.30 9.16 -12.25
C ASP A 396 8.48 8.48 -11.48
N ASP A 397 9.71 8.95 -11.72
CA ASP A 397 10.98 8.46 -11.14
C ASP A 397 11.52 7.11 -11.67
N GLY A 398 10.98 6.57 -12.77
CA GLY A 398 11.54 5.39 -13.44
C GLY A 398 10.49 4.59 -14.23
N LEU A 399 10.77 3.31 -14.49
CA LEU A 399 9.87 2.48 -15.29
C LEU A 399 8.72 1.90 -14.47
N VAL A 400 7.51 1.96 -15.03
CA VAL A 400 6.33 1.28 -14.49
C VAL A 400 5.84 0.24 -15.49
N ILE A 401 5.86 -1.03 -15.11
CA ILE A 401 5.42 -2.15 -15.94
C ILE A 401 4.18 -2.76 -15.31
N TYR A 402 3.07 -2.72 -16.04
CA TYR A 402 1.80 -3.30 -15.63
C TYR A 402 1.54 -4.61 -16.38
N ALA A 403 1.22 -5.66 -15.65
CA ALA A 403 1.00 -7.00 -16.19
C ALA A 403 -0.31 -7.60 -15.64
N THR A 404 -1.17 -8.11 -16.53
CA THR A 404 -2.47 -8.67 -16.14
C THR A 404 -2.94 -9.78 -17.09
N LEU A 405 -4.06 -10.40 -16.74
CA LEU A 405 -4.73 -11.45 -17.50
C LEU A 405 -6.12 -10.98 -17.88
N ASP A 406 -6.55 -11.36 -19.09
CA ASP A 406 -7.90 -11.12 -19.58
C ASP A 406 -8.50 -12.44 -20.05
N ASP A 407 -9.46 -12.96 -19.29
CA ASP A 407 -10.20 -14.17 -19.65
C ASP A 407 -11.59 -13.91 -20.24
N SER A 408 -11.96 -12.63 -20.41
CA SER A 408 -13.27 -12.22 -20.94
C SER A 408 -13.50 -12.73 -22.38
N PRO A 409 -14.75 -13.03 -22.77
CA PRO A 409 -15.04 -13.51 -24.11
C PRO A 409 -14.84 -12.41 -25.17
N GLY A 410 -14.54 -12.83 -26.40
CA GLY A 410 -14.34 -11.94 -27.55
C GLY A 410 -12.87 -11.60 -27.81
N THR A 411 -12.65 -10.79 -28.85
CA THR A 411 -11.30 -10.44 -29.33
C THR A 411 -10.75 -9.16 -28.70
N GLY A 412 -11.60 -8.32 -28.11
CA GLY A 412 -11.20 -7.11 -27.40
C GLY A 412 -10.38 -7.44 -26.14
N ILE A 413 -9.41 -6.58 -25.83
CA ILE A 413 -8.57 -6.69 -24.64
C ILE A 413 -9.12 -5.72 -23.58
N LEU A 414 -9.48 -6.26 -22.41
CA LEU A 414 -9.94 -5.51 -21.23
C LEU A 414 -11.16 -4.61 -21.48
N THR A 415 -11.95 -4.88 -22.52
CA THR A 415 -13.01 -3.96 -23.00
C THR A 415 -13.97 -3.55 -21.88
N ASN A 416 -14.41 -4.49 -21.06
CA ASN A 416 -15.35 -4.20 -19.96
C ASN A 416 -14.68 -3.46 -18.80
N ALA A 417 -13.44 -3.82 -18.46
CA ALA A 417 -12.69 -3.18 -17.37
C ALA A 417 -12.35 -1.73 -17.69
N LEU A 418 -11.93 -1.46 -18.94
CA LEU A 418 -11.62 -0.11 -19.41
C LEU A 418 -12.88 0.75 -19.60
N ALA A 419 -14.03 0.13 -19.88
CA ALA A 419 -15.32 0.83 -19.90
C ALA A 419 -15.95 0.99 -18.49
N ASN A 420 -15.29 0.53 -17.42
CA ASN A 420 -15.85 0.47 -16.06
C ASN A 420 -17.22 -0.22 -16.00
N ASN A 421 -17.45 -1.21 -16.85
CA ASN A 421 -18.71 -1.94 -16.98
C ASN A 421 -18.50 -3.43 -16.67
N LEU A 422 -18.09 -3.72 -15.44
CA LEU A 422 -17.79 -5.07 -14.98
C LEU A 422 -19.07 -5.79 -14.50
N GLY A 423 -19.32 -6.98 -15.07
CA GLY A 423 -20.39 -7.88 -14.64
C GLY A 423 -19.94 -8.91 -13.61
N ALA A 424 -20.89 -9.74 -13.17
CA ALA A 424 -20.62 -10.85 -12.27
C ALA A 424 -19.65 -11.89 -12.89
N ALA A 425 -18.92 -12.58 -12.02
CA ALA A 425 -17.96 -13.60 -12.44
C ALA A 425 -18.64 -14.78 -13.16
N THR A 426 -18.06 -15.24 -14.27
CA THR A 426 -18.51 -16.44 -14.98
C THR A 426 -17.40 -17.49 -15.08
N LEU A 427 -17.55 -18.53 -15.91
CA LEU A 427 -16.46 -19.46 -16.20
C LEU A 427 -15.36 -18.86 -17.08
N ASN A 428 -15.68 -17.86 -17.90
CA ASN A 428 -14.78 -17.21 -18.85
C ASN A 428 -14.80 -15.68 -18.66
N ASN A 429 -14.93 -15.22 -17.41
CA ASN A 429 -14.87 -13.80 -17.05
C ASN A 429 -14.68 -13.70 -15.54
N ARG A 430 -13.45 -13.94 -15.08
CA ARG A 430 -13.06 -13.89 -13.66
C ARG A 430 -11.86 -12.99 -13.40
N SER A 431 -11.04 -12.70 -14.40
CA SER A 431 -9.91 -11.79 -14.21
C SER A 431 -10.39 -10.37 -13.89
N GLN A 432 -11.52 -9.95 -14.46
CA GLN A 432 -12.17 -8.66 -14.18
C GLN A 432 -13.68 -8.85 -13.94
N SER A 433 -14.05 -9.21 -12.72
CA SER A 433 -15.45 -9.32 -12.30
C SER A 433 -15.79 -8.30 -11.22
N ASN A 434 -17.08 -7.97 -11.10
CA ASN A 434 -17.62 -7.19 -10.00
C ASN A 434 -18.82 -7.93 -9.36
N PRO A 435 -18.76 -8.30 -8.05
CA PRO A 435 -17.60 -8.16 -7.17
C PRO A 435 -16.41 -9.02 -7.67
N PRO A 436 -15.16 -8.65 -7.31
CA PRO A 436 -13.99 -9.47 -7.58
C PRO A 436 -14.12 -10.84 -6.92
N VAL A 437 -13.62 -11.89 -7.59
CA VAL A 437 -13.63 -13.26 -7.08
C VAL A 437 -12.26 -13.91 -7.19
N MET A 438 -12.05 -14.95 -6.39
CA MET A 438 -10.87 -15.81 -6.51
C MET A 438 -10.74 -16.39 -7.93
N ASN A 439 -9.50 -16.45 -8.40
CA ASN A 439 -9.14 -17.01 -9.69
C ASN A 439 -7.79 -17.76 -9.64
N ASN A 440 -7.44 -18.40 -10.76
CA ASN A 440 -6.20 -19.14 -10.92
C ASN A 440 -5.22 -18.39 -11.84
N TYR A 441 -5.14 -17.07 -11.70
CA TYR A 441 -4.27 -16.24 -12.53
C TYR A 441 -3.09 -15.69 -11.72
N GLY A 442 -2.01 -15.36 -12.43
CA GLY A 442 -0.86 -14.72 -11.82
C GLY A 442 0.18 -14.25 -12.83
N VAL A 443 1.16 -13.50 -12.33
CA VAL A 443 2.32 -13.01 -13.07
C VAL A 443 3.56 -13.55 -12.39
N ARG A 444 4.55 -13.99 -13.16
CA ARG A 444 5.83 -14.46 -12.61
C ARG A 444 6.98 -13.62 -13.15
N LEU A 445 7.84 -13.17 -12.23
CA LEU A 445 9.10 -12.51 -12.54
C LEU A 445 10.24 -13.52 -12.42
N THR A 446 11.07 -13.63 -13.45
CA THR A 446 12.26 -14.48 -13.47
C THR A 446 13.50 -13.68 -13.84
N ASN A 447 14.67 -14.17 -13.43
CA ASN A 447 15.97 -13.58 -13.75
C ASN A 447 16.08 -12.11 -13.31
N GLY A 448 15.55 -11.79 -12.13
CA GLY A 448 15.53 -10.44 -11.56
C GLY A 448 16.72 -10.12 -10.65
N ASP A 449 17.73 -10.98 -10.55
CA ASP A 449 18.86 -10.87 -9.62
C ASP A 449 19.52 -9.49 -9.68
N THR A 450 19.70 -8.97 -10.90
CA THR A 450 20.14 -7.61 -11.17
C THR A 450 19.16 -6.95 -12.13
N LEU A 451 18.74 -5.73 -11.81
CA LEU A 451 17.76 -4.99 -12.59
C LEU A 451 18.44 -4.21 -13.73
N ARG A 452 18.95 -4.95 -14.71
CA ARG A 452 19.63 -4.42 -15.92
C ARG A 452 19.33 -5.27 -17.15
N SER A 453 19.50 -4.70 -18.34
CA SER A 453 19.35 -5.44 -19.60
C SER A 453 20.41 -6.53 -19.75
N THR A 454 20.10 -7.59 -20.49
CA THR A 454 21.12 -8.59 -20.90
C THR A 454 22.20 -8.00 -21.81
N ASN A 455 21.91 -6.89 -22.50
CA ASN A 455 22.94 -6.09 -23.14
C ASN A 455 23.47 -5.02 -22.18
N THR A 456 24.73 -5.17 -21.75
CA THR A 456 25.38 -4.30 -20.77
C THR A 456 25.68 -2.89 -21.29
N THR A 457 25.56 -2.63 -22.60
CA THR A 457 25.71 -1.28 -23.17
C THR A 457 24.43 -0.46 -23.07
N HIS A 458 23.29 -1.09 -22.74
CA HIS A 458 22.04 -0.36 -22.58
C HIS A 458 22.06 0.50 -21.30
N PRO A 459 21.35 1.64 -21.29
CA PRO A 459 21.25 2.49 -20.10
C PRO A 459 20.73 1.72 -18.89
N ALA A 460 21.26 2.06 -17.71
CA ALA A 460 20.69 1.57 -16.46
C ALA A 460 19.37 2.29 -16.18
N ILE A 461 18.40 1.56 -15.65
CA ILE A 461 17.13 2.14 -15.19
C ILE A 461 17.35 3.06 -13.99
N LYS A 462 16.51 4.10 -13.85
CA LYS A 462 16.47 4.96 -12.66
C LYS A 462 15.84 4.22 -11.47
N GLY A 463 14.69 3.60 -11.70
CA GLY A 463 13.96 2.73 -10.77
C GLY A 463 12.94 1.89 -11.53
N ILE A 464 12.29 0.95 -10.86
CA ILE A 464 11.22 0.14 -11.46
C ILE A 464 10.10 -0.23 -10.51
N THR A 465 8.90 -0.28 -11.04
CA THR A 465 7.72 -0.82 -10.37
C THR A 465 7.02 -1.84 -11.27
N PHE A 466 6.90 -3.07 -10.78
CA PHE A 466 6.05 -4.10 -11.38
C PHE A 466 4.70 -4.07 -10.70
N VAL A 467 3.63 -3.94 -11.50
CA VAL A 467 2.25 -3.91 -11.02
C VAL A 467 1.45 -5.03 -11.65
N THR A 468 0.63 -5.70 -10.85
CA THR A 468 -0.41 -6.60 -11.31
C THR A 468 -1.62 -6.55 -10.39
N ASP A 469 -2.81 -6.68 -10.95
CA ASP A 469 -4.04 -6.96 -10.20
C ASP A 469 -4.15 -8.43 -9.79
N GLN A 470 -3.23 -9.30 -10.19
CA GLN A 470 -3.26 -10.74 -9.92
C GLN A 470 -2.19 -11.15 -8.89
N ALA A 471 -2.11 -12.44 -8.55
CA ALA A 471 -1.03 -12.96 -7.71
C ALA A 471 0.32 -12.83 -8.43
N ILE A 472 1.37 -12.35 -7.76
CA ILE A 472 2.73 -12.30 -8.30
C ILE A 472 3.63 -13.37 -7.70
N PHE A 473 4.48 -13.96 -8.53
CA PHE A 473 5.50 -14.96 -8.18
C PHE A 473 6.88 -14.40 -8.50
N ILE A 474 7.73 -14.23 -7.49
CA ILE A 474 9.11 -13.79 -7.63
C ILE A 474 9.98 -15.03 -7.60
N GLN A 475 10.61 -15.35 -8.73
CA GLN A 475 11.45 -16.54 -8.85
C GLN A 475 12.94 -16.20 -8.82
N GLY A 476 13.60 -16.75 -7.81
CA GLY A 476 15.02 -16.56 -7.54
C GLY A 476 15.31 -15.20 -6.92
N ASP A 477 16.59 -14.82 -6.97
CA ASP A 477 17.04 -13.52 -6.49
C ASP A 477 16.35 -12.37 -7.25
N PHE A 478 16.06 -11.30 -6.53
CA PHE A 478 15.49 -10.09 -7.09
C PHE A 478 16.17 -8.85 -6.51
N ASN A 479 16.82 -8.06 -7.38
CA ASN A 479 17.56 -6.86 -7.01
C ASN A 479 18.55 -7.12 -5.85
N SER A 480 19.31 -8.22 -5.95
CA SER A 480 20.16 -8.73 -4.88
C SER A 480 21.38 -7.88 -4.50
N PRO A 481 21.94 -6.98 -5.35
CA PRO A 481 23.04 -6.12 -4.93
C PRO A 481 22.72 -5.34 -3.65
N SER A 482 23.65 -5.30 -2.71
CA SER A 482 23.44 -4.68 -1.39
C SER A 482 23.65 -3.15 -1.41
N THR A 483 24.39 -2.63 -2.40
CA THR A 483 24.73 -1.21 -2.53
C THR A 483 24.35 -0.64 -3.89
N VAL A 484 24.16 0.69 -3.96
CA VAL A 484 23.90 1.42 -5.22
C VAL A 484 25.04 1.23 -6.21
N ALA A 485 26.29 1.22 -5.72
CA ALA A 485 27.48 1.04 -6.56
C ALA A 485 27.53 -0.35 -7.20
N ASP A 486 27.07 -1.39 -6.49
CA ASP A 486 27.01 -2.77 -6.99
C ASP A 486 25.81 -3.03 -7.91
N GLY A 487 24.98 -2.02 -8.16
CA GLY A 487 23.85 -2.10 -9.10
C GLY A 487 22.48 -2.26 -8.44
N TRP A 488 22.34 -1.99 -7.14
CA TRP A 488 21.02 -1.89 -6.50
C TRP A 488 20.18 -0.80 -7.18
N LYS A 489 18.88 -1.07 -7.36
CA LYS A 489 17.94 -0.09 -7.91
C LYS A 489 16.73 0.13 -6.99
N PRO A 490 16.14 1.33 -6.97
CA PRO A 490 14.80 1.56 -6.42
C PRO A 490 13.81 0.63 -7.13
N ALA A 491 13.28 -0.36 -6.41
CA ALA A 491 12.42 -1.38 -6.99
C ALA A 491 11.19 -1.64 -6.11
N SER A 492 10.02 -1.75 -6.74
CA SER A 492 8.80 -2.21 -6.07
C SER A 492 8.01 -3.24 -6.86
N ILE A 493 7.25 -4.02 -6.10
CA ILE A 493 6.31 -5.02 -6.58
C ILE A 493 4.96 -4.73 -5.93
N ILE A 494 3.94 -4.50 -6.74
CA ILE A 494 2.59 -4.14 -6.32
C ILE A 494 1.64 -5.18 -6.91
N ALA A 495 0.99 -5.97 -6.05
CA ALA A 495 0.23 -7.14 -6.49
C ALA A 495 -0.99 -7.42 -5.60
N ASP A 496 -1.87 -8.32 -6.05
CA ASP A 496 -2.92 -8.89 -5.20
C ASP A 496 -2.30 -9.67 -4.02
N THR A 497 -1.33 -10.53 -4.33
CA THR A 497 -0.55 -11.30 -3.36
C THR A 497 0.88 -11.50 -3.83
N ALA A 498 1.84 -11.62 -2.91
CA ALA A 498 3.24 -11.88 -3.22
C ALA A 498 3.66 -13.31 -2.83
N ASN A 499 4.26 -14.02 -3.79
CA ASN A 499 4.70 -15.39 -3.66
C ASN A 499 6.19 -15.51 -4.03
N VAL A 500 6.91 -16.38 -3.35
CA VAL A 500 8.36 -16.58 -3.54
C VAL A 500 8.62 -18.01 -4.01
N LEU A 501 9.43 -18.12 -5.06
CA LEU A 501 10.02 -19.35 -5.56
C LEU A 501 11.55 -19.18 -5.52
N SER A 502 12.26 -20.14 -4.97
CA SER A 502 13.68 -20.03 -4.68
C SER A 502 14.56 -20.08 -5.93
N ASN A 503 15.86 -19.81 -5.77
CA ASN A 503 16.86 -19.98 -6.83
C ASN A 503 16.92 -21.42 -7.38
N ALA A 504 16.45 -22.41 -6.62
CA ALA A 504 16.41 -23.81 -7.04
C ALA A 504 15.13 -24.20 -7.78
N TRP A 505 14.15 -23.30 -7.95
CA TRP A 505 12.84 -23.64 -8.51
C TRP A 505 12.95 -24.34 -9.87
N SER A 506 13.69 -23.75 -10.81
CA SER A 506 13.87 -24.30 -12.15
C SER A 506 14.79 -25.53 -12.22
N ALA A 507 15.62 -25.77 -11.21
CA ALA A 507 16.60 -26.86 -11.25
C ALA A 507 15.93 -28.23 -11.16
N GLN A 508 16.32 -29.22 -11.95
CA GLN A 508 15.86 -30.59 -11.70
C GLN A 508 16.47 -31.12 -10.41
N GLN A 509 15.66 -31.74 -9.54
CA GLN A 509 16.08 -32.21 -8.23
C GLN A 509 15.48 -33.58 -7.91
N ASN A 510 16.16 -34.30 -7.02
CA ASN A 510 15.68 -35.54 -6.45
C ASN A 510 14.80 -35.27 -5.23
N CYS A 511 13.69 -35.99 -5.12
CA CYS A 511 12.84 -35.94 -3.93
C CYS A 511 13.59 -36.48 -2.71
N ARG A 512 13.67 -35.68 -1.64
CA ARG A 512 14.37 -36.04 -0.40
C ARG A 512 13.64 -35.56 0.85
N LEU A 513 13.56 -36.45 1.83
CA LEU A 513 13.09 -36.15 3.18
C LEU A 513 14.25 -36.38 4.15
N GLY A 514 14.85 -35.29 4.60
CA GLY A 514 16.12 -35.30 5.32
C GLY A 514 17.19 -36.02 4.52
N THR A 515 17.84 -37.02 5.13
CA THR A 515 18.86 -37.81 4.44
C THR A 515 18.30 -38.82 3.44
N ALA A 516 17.01 -39.13 3.50
CA ALA A 516 16.42 -40.20 2.71
C ALA A 516 16.02 -39.78 1.30
N TYR A 517 16.11 -40.73 0.37
CA TYR A 517 15.64 -40.61 -1.00
C TYR A 517 14.24 -41.16 -1.14
N MET A 518 13.41 -40.47 -1.92
CA MET A 518 12.00 -40.79 -2.06
C MET A 518 11.69 -41.26 -3.46
N HIS A 519 10.93 -42.37 -3.57
CA HIS A 519 10.46 -42.87 -4.87
C HIS A 519 8.98 -43.25 -4.82
N PRO A 520 8.16 -42.83 -5.80
CA PRO A 520 6.78 -43.31 -5.90
C PRO A 520 6.76 -44.75 -6.40
N THR A 521 5.93 -45.59 -5.80
CA THR A 521 5.63 -46.95 -6.25
C THR A 521 4.19 -46.99 -6.72
N GLN A 522 3.94 -47.65 -7.86
CA GLN A 522 2.57 -47.84 -8.33
C GLN A 522 1.83 -48.76 -7.36
N ASN A 523 0.82 -48.19 -6.70
CA ASN A 523 -0.30 -48.82 -6.00
C ASN A 523 -0.01 -50.25 -5.47
N THR A 524 0.84 -50.37 -4.44
CA THR A 524 0.92 -51.62 -3.68
C THR A 524 -0.04 -51.55 -2.50
N THR A 525 -0.91 -52.54 -2.39
CA THR A 525 -1.98 -52.81 -1.41
C THR A 525 -1.50 -52.94 0.05
N ALA A 526 -0.59 -52.08 0.50
CA ALA A 526 -0.02 -52.10 1.84
C ALA A 526 -0.49 -50.86 2.61
N LYS A 527 -1.48 -51.09 3.47
CA LYS A 527 -1.97 -50.16 4.49
C LYS A 527 -0.86 -49.88 5.50
N THR A 528 -0.62 -48.61 5.81
CA THR A 528 -0.35 -48.18 7.19
C THR A 528 -0.92 -46.78 7.42
N ASN A 529 -1.62 -46.63 8.54
CA ASN A 529 -2.26 -45.40 8.96
C ASN A 529 -1.22 -44.33 9.31
N PHE A 530 -1.69 -43.09 9.15
CA PHE A 530 -1.08 -41.83 9.50
C PHE A 530 -0.44 -41.83 10.90
N LYS A 531 0.91 -41.77 10.96
CA LYS A 531 1.66 -41.17 12.06
C LYS A 531 2.88 -40.43 11.49
N SER A 532 3.10 -39.21 11.97
CA SER A 532 4.29 -38.40 11.67
C SER A 532 5.57 -39.24 11.82
N PRO A 533 6.56 -39.11 10.94
CA PRO A 533 7.83 -39.84 11.04
C PRO A 533 8.66 -39.48 12.28
N ASP A 534 8.27 -38.47 13.06
CA ASP A 534 9.03 -38.04 14.24
C ASP A 534 9.14 -39.11 15.34
N THR A 535 8.39 -40.23 15.29
CA THR A 535 8.43 -41.25 16.35
C THR A 535 8.64 -42.70 15.93
N ASP A 536 8.68 -43.03 14.63
CA ASP A 536 8.77 -44.45 14.23
C ASP A 536 9.73 -44.68 13.05
N SER A 537 10.89 -45.25 13.39
CA SER A 537 11.97 -45.62 12.45
C SER A 537 11.59 -46.76 11.49
N ASN A 538 10.40 -47.34 11.63
CA ASN A 538 9.94 -48.49 10.84
C ASN A 538 9.00 -48.15 9.68
N VAL A 539 8.64 -46.87 9.47
CA VAL A 539 7.75 -46.49 8.36
C VAL A 539 8.54 -46.37 7.05
N ASN A 540 8.35 -47.34 6.15
CA ASN A 540 9.06 -47.45 4.86
C ASN A 540 8.25 -46.94 3.65
N SER A 541 7.00 -46.51 3.83
CA SER A 541 6.15 -46.01 2.75
C SER A 541 5.00 -45.09 3.21
N TRP A 542 4.57 -44.14 2.37
CA TRP A 542 3.46 -43.19 2.62
C TRP A 542 2.68 -42.83 1.36
N THR A 543 1.36 -42.68 1.46
CA THR A 543 0.51 -42.32 0.31
C THR A 543 0.25 -40.82 0.25
N PHE A 544 0.54 -40.19 -0.90
CA PHE A 544 0.27 -38.78 -1.21
C PHE A 544 -0.42 -38.67 -2.57
N LEU A 545 -1.56 -37.98 -2.63
CA LEU A 545 -2.37 -37.79 -3.85
C LEU A 545 -2.57 -39.11 -4.64
N GLY A 546 -2.88 -40.20 -3.94
CA GLY A 546 -3.10 -41.52 -4.56
C GLY A 546 -1.84 -42.30 -4.95
N SER A 547 -0.63 -41.77 -4.71
CA SER A 547 0.65 -42.46 -4.96
C SER A 547 1.34 -42.86 -3.66
N THR A 548 1.79 -44.11 -3.54
CA THR A 548 2.58 -44.58 -2.39
C THR A 548 4.08 -44.33 -2.62
N TRP A 549 4.68 -43.45 -1.84
CA TRP A 549 6.10 -43.11 -1.84
C TRP A 549 6.87 -43.98 -0.85
N ARG A 550 8.02 -44.51 -1.24
CA ARG A 550 8.91 -45.33 -0.41
C ARG A 550 10.21 -44.61 -0.10
N ARG A 551 10.75 -44.89 1.08
CA ARG A 551 12.02 -44.36 1.59
C ARG A 551 13.18 -45.25 1.16
N TYR A 552 14.26 -44.65 0.70
CA TYR A 552 15.51 -45.31 0.34
C TYR A 552 16.72 -44.60 0.97
N THR A 553 17.76 -45.36 1.30
CA THR A 553 19.05 -44.82 1.76
C THR A 553 20.05 -44.65 0.62
N ASN A 554 19.82 -45.32 -0.52
CA ASN A 554 20.67 -45.27 -1.70
C ASN A 554 20.10 -44.28 -2.74
N ALA A 555 20.95 -43.36 -3.21
CA ALA A 555 20.62 -42.34 -4.20
C ALA A 555 20.19 -42.91 -5.56
N ALA A 556 20.58 -44.14 -5.89
CA ALA A 556 20.19 -44.81 -7.13
C ALA A 556 18.67 -44.99 -7.26
N TYR A 557 17.93 -44.96 -6.15
CA TYR A 557 16.46 -45.07 -6.12
C TYR A 557 15.79 -43.72 -5.93
N ALA A 558 16.52 -42.61 -6.02
CA ALA A 558 15.92 -41.29 -5.89
C ALA A 558 15.01 -40.98 -7.08
N TYR A 559 13.78 -40.54 -6.84
CA TYR A 559 12.92 -40.06 -7.91
C TYR A 559 13.34 -38.64 -8.30
N PRO A 560 13.83 -38.42 -9.52
CA PRO A 560 14.02 -37.08 -10.05
C PRO A 560 12.65 -36.51 -10.39
N VAL A 561 12.34 -35.29 -9.94
CA VAL A 561 11.12 -34.62 -10.41
C VAL A 561 11.31 -34.25 -11.88
N PRO A 562 10.55 -34.85 -12.81
CA PRO A 562 10.76 -34.61 -14.24
C PRO A 562 10.50 -33.13 -14.58
N GLY A 563 11.43 -32.50 -15.29
CA GLY A 563 11.24 -31.17 -15.90
C GLY A 563 11.61 -29.94 -15.06
N GLY A 564 11.77 -30.06 -13.73
CA GLY A 564 12.02 -28.88 -12.87
C GLY A 564 10.87 -27.84 -12.94
N GLY A 565 11.03 -26.70 -12.25
CA GLY A 565 10.08 -25.58 -12.33
C GLY A 565 8.63 -25.95 -11.99
N ASP A 566 7.69 -25.58 -12.85
CA ASP A 566 6.24 -25.75 -12.60
C ASP A 566 5.84 -27.21 -12.40
N ALA A 567 6.54 -28.18 -12.98
CA ALA A 567 6.26 -29.59 -12.74
C ALA A 567 6.45 -29.98 -11.26
N LYS A 568 7.37 -29.30 -10.55
CA LYS A 568 7.59 -29.52 -9.12
C LYS A 568 6.44 -29.06 -8.24
N SER A 569 5.69 -28.05 -8.67
CA SER A 569 4.63 -27.44 -7.86
C SER A 569 3.53 -28.43 -7.46
N ALA A 570 3.28 -29.47 -8.26
CA ALA A 570 2.31 -30.53 -7.96
C ALA A 570 2.90 -31.71 -7.17
N ALA A 571 4.21 -31.72 -6.94
CA ALA A 571 4.89 -32.78 -6.20
C ALA A 571 4.75 -32.59 -4.67
N PRO A 572 4.93 -33.66 -3.87
CA PRO A 572 5.03 -33.54 -2.42
C PRO A 572 6.05 -32.49 -1.98
N LEU A 573 5.91 -31.94 -0.77
CA LEU A 573 6.81 -30.87 -0.32
C LEU A 573 8.30 -31.27 -0.35
N PHE A 574 8.63 -32.49 0.06
CA PHE A 574 9.98 -33.06 0.04
C PHE A 574 10.58 -33.21 -1.38
N CYS A 575 9.84 -32.89 -2.44
CA CYS A 575 10.32 -32.82 -3.83
C CYS A 575 10.59 -31.39 -4.31
N ARG A 576 10.24 -30.38 -3.51
CA ARG A 576 10.32 -28.95 -3.82
C ARG A 576 11.41 -28.31 -2.96
N LEU A 577 12.65 -28.77 -3.11
CA LEU A 577 13.76 -28.36 -2.25
C LEU A 577 14.23 -26.95 -2.59
N ALA A 578 14.07 -26.02 -1.65
CA ALA A 578 14.46 -24.64 -1.82
C ALA A 578 15.99 -24.47 -1.76
N SER A 579 16.47 -23.30 -2.18
CA SER A 579 17.85 -22.86 -1.95
C SER A 579 17.88 -21.40 -1.49
N PRO A 580 19.02 -20.92 -0.96
CA PRO A 580 19.13 -19.55 -0.49
C PRO A 580 18.72 -18.54 -1.55
N THR A 581 17.95 -17.52 -1.17
CA THR A 581 17.36 -16.54 -2.08
C THR A 581 17.29 -15.17 -1.43
N THR A 582 17.62 -14.13 -2.19
CA THR A 582 17.64 -12.73 -1.74
C THR A 582 16.67 -11.88 -2.55
N ILE A 583 15.75 -11.17 -1.88
CA ILE A 583 14.85 -10.19 -2.49
C ILE A 583 15.07 -8.83 -1.83
N ARG A 584 15.40 -7.81 -2.64
CA ARG A 584 15.45 -6.41 -2.17
C ARG A 584 14.50 -5.52 -2.95
N ALA A 585 13.28 -5.36 -2.46
CA ALA A 585 12.28 -4.51 -3.10
C ALA A 585 11.23 -4.07 -2.08
N ALA A 586 10.56 -2.96 -2.34
CA ALA A 586 9.32 -2.66 -1.65
C ALA A 586 8.19 -3.57 -2.19
N ILE A 587 7.38 -4.14 -1.31
CA ILE A 587 6.27 -5.00 -1.67
C ILE A 587 4.98 -4.39 -1.13
N LEU A 588 4.05 -4.04 -2.03
CA LEU A 588 2.66 -3.79 -1.69
C LEU A 588 1.85 -5.01 -2.12
N ALA A 589 1.29 -5.73 -1.15
CA ALA A 589 0.46 -6.90 -1.43
C ALA A 589 -0.67 -7.03 -0.41
N GLY A 590 -1.78 -7.62 -0.85
CA GLY A 590 -2.87 -7.95 0.06
C GLY A 590 -2.45 -9.05 1.05
N THR A 591 -2.88 -8.89 2.29
CA THR A 591 -2.77 -9.94 3.32
C THR A 591 -4.16 -10.35 3.74
N ALA A 592 -4.40 -11.66 3.93
CA ALA A 592 -5.64 -12.08 4.59
C ALA A 592 -5.75 -11.35 5.93
N SER A 593 -6.96 -11.00 6.38
CA SER A 593 -7.14 -10.56 7.76
C SER A 593 -7.24 -11.81 8.61
N THR A 594 -6.43 -11.92 9.66
CA THR A 594 -6.76 -12.84 10.77
C THR A 594 -8.18 -12.48 11.20
N GLY A 595 -9.04 -13.50 11.36
CA GLY A 595 -10.45 -13.33 11.73
C GLY A 595 -10.69 -12.47 12.99
N ALA A 596 -11.90 -12.48 13.55
CA ALA A 596 -12.12 -11.71 14.79
C ALA A 596 -11.16 -12.21 15.90
N GLU A 597 -10.83 -11.33 16.83
CA GLU A 597 -9.93 -11.63 17.94
C GLU A 597 -10.39 -12.91 18.67
N GLY A 598 -9.49 -13.90 18.82
CA GLY A 598 -9.80 -15.18 19.47
C GLY A 598 -10.43 -16.29 18.60
N GLU A 599 -10.86 -16.04 17.36
CA GLU A 599 -11.56 -17.02 16.50
C GLU A 599 -10.66 -18.09 15.84
N VAL A 600 -9.37 -18.12 16.15
CA VAL A 600 -8.39 -18.42 15.10
C VAL A 600 -7.64 -19.75 15.23
N TYR A 601 -7.76 -20.46 16.36
CA TYR A 601 -6.90 -21.62 16.62
C TYR A 601 -7.68 -22.91 16.91
N ASN A 602 -8.05 -23.64 15.85
CA ASN A 602 -8.23 -25.08 15.94
C ASN A 602 -7.74 -25.77 14.64
N ASN A 603 -7.34 -27.04 14.74
CA ASN A 603 -6.78 -27.82 13.63
C ASN A 603 -7.76 -28.05 12.45
N SER A 604 -9.01 -27.60 12.58
CA SER A 604 -10.10 -27.83 11.62
C SER A 604 -10.48 -26.57 10.84
N ASN A 605 -10.28 -25.37 11.40
CA ASN A 605 -10.70 -24.07 10.85
C ASN A 605 -9.64 -22.98 11.13
N MET A 606 -8.44 -23.10 10.56
CA MET A 606 -7.43 -22.03 10.68
C MET A 606 -7.91 -20.79 9.93
N VAL A 607 -8.21 -19.71 10.64
CA VAL A 607 -8.53 -18.38 10.05
C VAL A 607 -7.38 -17.39 10.26
N THR A 608 -6.17 -17.90 10.58
CA THR A 608 -4.98 -17.07 10.81
C THR A 608 -4.49 -16.52 9.48
N SER A 609 -4.16 -15.22 9.45
CA SER A 609 -3.48 -14.65 8.28
C SER A 609 -1.99 -14.91 8.28
N GLY A 610 -1.39 -15.17 9.46
CA GLY A 610 0.07 -15.22 9.63
C GLY A 610 0.73 -13.84 9.56
N GLY A 611 -0.04 -12.75 9.64
CA GLY A 611 0.44 -11.38 9.73
C GLY A 611 1.48 -10.97 8.69
N VAL A 612 2.43 -10.13 9.14
CA VAL A 612 3.56 -9.68 8.32
C VAL A 612 4.36 -10.85 7.75
N HIS A 613 4.53 -11.94 8.52
CA HIS A 613 5.40 -13.01 8.09
C HIS A 613 4.86 -13.93 7.00
N ASN A 614 3.57 -13.84 6.75
CA ASN A 614 2.90 -14.57 5.69
C ASN A 614 2.52 -13.67 4.51
N MET A 615 2.96 -12.40 4.51
CA MET A 615 2.74 -11.52 3.36
C MET A 615 3.51 -12.01 2.12
N MET A 616 4.71 -12.57 2.33
CA MET A 616 5.42 -13.36 1.32
C MET A 616 5.10 -14.84 1.50
N ARG A 617 4.43 -15.42 0.50
CA ARG A 617 3.97 -16.82 0.54
C ARG A 617 5.03 -17.74 -0.06
N PHE A 618 5.41 -18.77 0.67
CA PHE A 618 6.40 -19.76 0.23
C PHE A 618 5.73 -21.03 -0.30
N HIS A 619 6.39 -21.70 -1.25
CA HIS A 619 5.85 -22.87 -1.96
C HIS A 619 6.79 -24.09 -1.91
N GLU A 620 7.85 -24.04 -1.11
CA GLU A 620 8.96 -25.01 -1.14
C GLU A 620 9.34 -25.47 0.27
N GLU A 621 10.16 -26.52 0.32
CA GLU A 621 10.80 -27.07 1.52
C GLU A 621 12.06 -26.26 1.82
N TRP A 622 11.99 -25.35 2.80
CA TRP A 622 13.14 -24.53 3.19
C TRP A 622 13.83 -25.00 4.47
N GLY A 623 13.29 -25.97 5.21
CA GLY A 623 14.03 -26.68 6.24
C GLY A 623 14.03 -26.12 7.67
N SER A 624 13.37 -25.00 7.99
CA SER A 624 13.42 -24.47 9.38
C SER A 624 12.76 -25.37 10.41
N ASN A 625 11.76 -26.17 10.01
CA ASN A 625 11.17 -27.18 10.89
C ASN A 625 11.77 -28.58 10.69
N GLY A 626 12.97 -28.70 10.11
CA GLY A 626 13.63 -29.97 9.77
C GLY A 626 13.39 -30.41 8.33
N ASP A 627 13.75 -31.63 7.98
CA ASP A 627 13.40 -32.32 6.72
C ASP A 627 14.07 -31.86 5.41
N HIS A 628 14.66 -30.66 5.34
CA HIS A 628 15.48 -30.30 4.19
C HIS A 628 16.86 -30.99 4.23
N PRO A 629 17.32 -31.66 3.14
CA PRO A 629 18.57 -32.43 3.13
C PRO A 629 19.83 -31.62 3.40
N SER A 630 19.79 -30.31 3.15
CA SER A 630 20.92 -29.39 3.36
C SER A 630 20.72 -28.49 4.59
N GLY A 631 19.84 -28.88 5.52
CA GLY A 631 19.47 -28.05 6.67
C GLY A 631 18.57 -26.87 6.29
N ALA A 632 18.33 -25.97 7.24
CA ALA A 632 17.51 -24.78 7.00
C ALA A 632 18.17 -23.83 5.99
N GLN A 633 17.41 -23.44 4.96
CA GLN A 633 17.82 -22.55 3.88
C GLN A 633 17.47 -21.11 4.24
N GLU A 634 18.36 -20.18 3.89
CA GLU A 634 18.19 -18.76 4.21
C GLU A 634 17.34 -18.04 3.15
N PHE A 635 16.41 -17.22 3.60
CA PHE A 635 15.71 -16.26 2.77
C PHE A 635 15.97 -14.84 3.30
N ILE A 636 16.70 -14.05 2.51
CA ILE A 636 17.04 -12.67 2.84
C ILE A 636 16.02 -11.75 2.17
N TYR A 637 15.30 -10.96 2.97
CA TYR A 637 14.46 -9.90 2.47
C TYR A 637 14.91 -8.56 3.05
N GLN A 638 15.14 -7.58 2.17
CA GLN A 638 15.40 -6.20 2.57
C GLN A 638 14.51 -5.24 1.79
N GLY A 639 13.56 -4.58 2.45
CA GLY A 639 12.60 -3.75 1.74
C GLY A 639 11.57 -3.09 2.63
N SER A 640 10.44 -2.70 2.04
CA SER A 640 9.28 -2.13 2.73
C SER A 640 8.08 -3.04 2.49
N LEU A 641 7.38 -3.44 3.55
CA LEU A 641 6.20 -4.31 3.46
C LEU A 641 4.93 -3.47 3.68
N VAL A 642 4.08 -3.36 2.67
CA VAL A 642 2.84 -2.56 2.71
C VAL A 642 1.63 -3.43 2.39
N SER A 643 0.60 -3.39 3.23
CA SER A 643 -0.69 -4.04 3.00
C SER A 643 -1.84 -3.06 3.18
N LEU A 644 -2.54 -2.75 2.08
CA LEU A 644 -3.66 -1.79 2.08
C LEU A 644 -5.03 -2.46 2.12
N SER A 645 -5.08 -3.78 1.97
CA SER A 645 -6.34 -4.51 1.89
C SER A 645 -6.15 -6.01 2.06
N THR A 646 -7.27 -6.72 2.07
CA THR A 646 -7.30 -8.16 1.76
C THR A 646 -7.16 -8.38 0.25
N PRO A 647 -6.57 -9.50 -0.19
CA PRO A 647 -6.55 -9.89 -1.59
C PRO A 647 -7.97 -10.03 -2.17
N LEU A 648 -8.12 -9.72 -3.45
CA LEU A 648 -9.34 -9.86 -4.23
C LEU A 648 -9.40 -11.20 -4.99
N HIS A 649 -8.26 -11.73 -5.43
CA HIS A 649 -8.21 -12.91 -6.31
C HIS A 649 -7.58 -14.14 -5.67
N SER A 650 -7.13 -14.03 -4.42
CA SER A 650 -6.50 -15.10 -3.65
C SER A 650 -7.22 -15.29 -2.32
N GLY A 651 -7.42 -16.52 -1.87
CA GLY A 651 -8.15 -16.79 -0.63
C GLY A 651 -7.86 -18.13 0.04
N GLY A 652 -6.81 -18.82 -0.38
CA GLY A 652 -6.36 -20.05 0.25
C GLY A 652 -5.95 -19.83 1.72
N THR A 653 -6.43 -20.71 2.60
CA THR A 653 -6.13 -20.68 4.02
C THR A 653 -4.63 -20.83 4.30
N PHE A 654 -4.13 -20.12 5.31
CA PHE A 654 -2.78 -20.36 5.82
C PHE A 654 -2.74 -21.66 6.62
N TYR A 655 -1.89 -22.60 6.22
CA TYR A 655 -1.77 -23.89 6.89
C TYR A 655 -0.31 -24.33 6.97
N LEU A 656 0.14 -24.66 8.18
CA LEU A 656 1.49 -25.15 8.48
C LEU A 656 1.48 -26.68 8.51
N ASP A 657 1.22 -27.34 7.38
CA ASP A 657 1.48 -28.78 7.22
C ASP A 657 2.65 -29.03 6.28
N LYS A 658 3.64 -29.74 6.83
CA LYS A 658 4.93 -30.08 6.24
C LYS A 658 4.82 -30.93 4.98
N MET A 659 3.67 -31.53 4.64
CA MET A 659 3.62 -32.44 3.50
C MET A 659 3.13 -31.81 2.19
N ARG A 660 2.35 -30.72 2.25
CA ARG A 660 1.67 -30.16 1.07
C ARG A 660 1.95 -28.69 0.79
N PHE A 661 2.10 -27.83 1.80
CA PHE A 661 2.13 -26.39 1.55
C PHE A 661 3.57 -25.89 1.44
N TYR A 662 4.23 -25.72 2.57
CA TYR A 662 5.62 -25.27 2.65
C TYR A 662 6.21 -25.57 4.04
N ASN A 663 7.54 -25.53 4.13
CA ASN A 663 8.28 -25.47 5.39
C ASN A 663 9.02 -24.13 5.38
N PRO A 664 8.89 -23.27 6.41
CA PRO A 664 9.48 -21.94 6.40
C PRO A 664 11.01 -21.94 6.24
N PRO A 665 11.57 -20.85 5.68
CA PRO A 665 13.01 -20.61 5.67
C PRO A 665 13.52 -19.99 6.98
N THR A 666 14.84 -20.01 7.14
CA THR A 666 15.52 -19.09 8.04
C THR A 666 15.40 -17.71 7.42
N ARG A 667 14.51 -16.88 7.98
CA ARG A 667 14.19 -15.57 7.43
C ARG A 667 15.10 -14.51 8.04
N THR A 668 15.83 -13.81 7.19
CA THR A 668 16.63 -12.63 7.56
C THR A 668 15.95 -11.41 6.96
N TRP A 669 15.09 -10.76 7.74
CA TRP A 669 14.27 -9.64 7.26
C TRP A 669 14.69 -8.32 7.87
N SER A 670 14.83 -7.32 7.01
CA SER A 670 15.22 -5.97 7.42
C SER A 670 14.56 -4.92 6.53
N TYR A 671 14.57 -3.67 7.02
CA TYR A 671 14.15 -2.53 6.22
C TYR A 671 15.27 -2.06 5.27
N GLU A 672 14.90 -1.58 4.09
CA GLU A 672 15.82 -0.94 3.15
C GLU A 672 16.01 0.54 3.52
N ASN A 673 17.07 0.84 4.26
CA ASN A 673 17.39 2.20 4.70
C ASN A 673 17.58 3.19 3.53
N LYS A 674 17.88 2.71 2.31
CA LYS A 674 17.98 3.56 1.13
C LYS A 674 16.66 4.26 0.79
N PHE A 675 15.51 3.69 1.15
CA PHE A 675 14.18 4.31 0.96
C PHE A 675 13.93 5.54 1.86
N ASN A 676 14.83 5.86 2.78
CA ASN A 676 14.79 7.13 3.53
C ASN A 676 15.16 8.36 2.68
N SER A 677 15.67 8.16 1.46
CA SER A 677 15.88 9.22 0.47
C SER A 677 14.77 9.18 -0.57
N LEU A 678 14.18 10.35 -0.88
CA LEU A 678 13.14 10.47 -1.90
C LEU A 678 13.60 10.00 -3.28
N GLU A 679 14.87 10.23 -3.63
CA GLU A 679 15.46 9.85 -4.92
C GLU A 679 15.60 8.33 -5.08
N ASN A 680 15.59 7.60 -3.96
CA ASN A 680 15.72 6.15 -3.93
C ASN A 680 14.37 5.44 -3.77
N LEU A 681 13.26 6.17 -3.81
CA LEU A 681 11.94 5.56 -3.78
C LEU A 681 11.61 4.94 -5.15
N PRO A 682 10.97 3.76 -5.18
CA PRO A 682 10.50 3.19 -6.43
C PRO A 682 9.52 4.11 -7.19
N PRO A 683 9.43 4.00 -8.52
CA PRO A 683 8.48 4.75 -9.32
C PRO A 683 7.04 4.60 -8.81
N LEU A 684 6.23 5.66 -8.92
CA LEU A 684 4.84 5.65 -8.42
C LEU A 684 4.66 5.10 -6.99
N THR A 685 5.63 5.32 -6.10
CA THR A 685 5.50 4.91 -4.70
C THR A 685 4.18 5.44 -4.12
N PRO A 686 3.30 4.56 -3.58
CA PRO A 686 2.01 4.95 -3.06
C PRO A 686 2.17 5.85 -1.84
N ARG A 687 1.20 6.74 -1.63
CA ARG A 687 1.26 7.78 -0.59
C ARG A 687 -0.05 7.87 0.16
N PHE A 688 0.03 8.13 1.46
CA PHE A 688 -1.14 8.53 2.23
C PHE A 688 -1.19 10.05 2.40
N VAL A 689 -2.38 10.57 2.66
CA VAL A 689 -2.63 11.99 2.85
C VAL A 689 -2.74 12.28 4.35
N THR A 690 -2.06 13.33 4.81
CA THR A 690 -2.34 13.95 6.11
C THR A 690 -2.41 15.46 5.96
N ALA A 691 -3.27 16.11 6.74
CA ALA A 691 -3.46 17.56 6.71
C ALA A 691 -3.20 18.14 8.09
N LYS A 692 -2.43 19.23 8.14
CA LYS A 692 -2.15 20.01 9.36
C LYS A 692 -2.63 21.44 9.15
N GLN A 693 -3.40 21.95 10.10
CA GLN A 693 -3.72 23.37 10.16
C GLN A 693 -2.51 24.14 10.70
N GLU A 694 -2.04 25.17 9.99
CA GLU A 694 -0.83 25.90 10.36
C GLU A 694 -1.10 27.28 10.93
N ASN A 695 -2.01 28.03 10.30
CA ASN A 695 -2.19 29.44 10.64
C ASN A 695 -3.63 29.93 10.41
N PHE A 696 -4.12 30.71 11.36
CA PHE A 696 -5.33 31.51 11.22
C PHE A 696 -4.93 32.97 11.31
N SER A 697 -5.24 33.76 10.28
CA SER A 697 -4.90 35.18 10.24
C SER A 697 -6.10 36.04 9.87
N ARG A 698 -6.16 37.22 10.49
CA ARG A 698 -7.17 38.26 10.24
C ARG A 698 -6.50 39.41 9.51
N ALA A 699 -7.06 39.83 8.38
CA ALA A 699 -6.66 41.05 7.71
C ALA A 699 -7.70 42.15 7.96
N PHE A 700 -7.24 43.31 8.42
CA PHE A 700 -8.05 44.53 8.47
C PHE A 700 -7.66 45.37 7.26
N ASN A 701 -8.53 45.46 6.25
CA ASN A 701 -8.49 46.64 5.41
C ASN A 701 -9.34 47.70 6.12
N GLN A 702 -8.67 48.72 6.67
CA GLN A 702 -9.32 49.95 7.11
C GLN A 702 -9.62 50.83 5.91
#